data_AF-D1AYM9-F1
#
_entry.id   AF-D1AYM9-F1
#
_cell.length_a   1.000
_cell.length_b   1.000
_cell.length_c   1.000
_cell.angle_alpha   90.00
_cell.angle_beta   90.00
_cell.angle_gamma   90.00
#
_symmetry.space_group_name_H-M   'P 1'
#
loop_
_entity.id
_entity.type
_entity.pdbx_description
1 polymer ?
#
loop_
_entity_poly.entity_id
_entity_poly.type
_entity_poly.pdbx_seq_one_letter_code
_entity_poly.pdbx_strand_id
1 'polypeptide(L)'
;MKKNLKNLLAGIAVSIFITSCSALTAKQLYEKGDYIGALETTVKELNSAKSEIPLTIANEISSRIRETENRYMSIISNTSDLRTKANTYFELWQMGNIIEKNPILEKYTDFRTRHDNYRNLNLAIELIKRYAEEDLNSRINSLGEFITKLRKADVKNSQYSTIFESFARSTADIYINSAESLERIGKYKEAKEMYYKGYEAYRDFNNNYRDSQKRYTELTKIIDLADAEKYFQSAISLYSSGRFSEAKVRFEKARDIYHRYSMNRNVDQIDSYLKDIKRRIELNEANKYFDEAKRYYNSGHFDRAKSRFLEAKKIYDYYKNYTLSREIDVYLENIKYKIEIQIADKYFEEGQRNYNLQRYDSAKVAFEKARTIYISLGERSKVSQIDVYLENIRTRTGNNPANDFNMYYKQALAYLEKGNREYNTGNANYYYKLAIDNFKYALNYTNDYYKRNEINKYIQDLEWKIKNTNNEKNEYKFVEEYKKALEVIDYAKKQPTFEDENYYYKEALNILKKAIKLTNDLENRDQANELIRKIENKISENESAMRFQLKYYELYNKAKSYISIAESRINVYDRNKDYKHAINYLKEALKYTKDKSKINEVNKLIYSLESKVRMEDFNNDFIKFFTEGQEYLKMANNKIGLLETNDYYGKAMSSFEKAKRYTTDQRKINEINLMIKDIKNRIYK
;
A
#
# COMPACT_ATOMS: atom_id res chain seq x y z
N MET A 1 -66.91 18.24 -60.56
CA MET A 1 -67.37 17.23 -59.58
C MET A 1 -67.49 15.88 -60.27
N LYS A 2 -66.91 14.85 -59.65
CA LYS A 2 -67.40 13.46 -59.64
C LYS A 2 -67.56 12.74 -61.00
N LYS A 3 -66.46 12.19 -61.55
CA LYS A 3 -66.47 10.80 -62.07
C LYS A 3 -65.14 10.15 -62.43
N ASN A 4 -63.98 10.83 -62.37
CA ASN A 4 -62.69 10.22 -62.72
C ASN A 4 -61.72 10.01 -61.53
N LEU A 5 -62.26 9.78 -60.32
CA LEU A 5 -61.47 9.40 -59.14
C LEU A 5 -61.80 7.99 -58.62
N LYS A 6 -62.43 7.14 -59.44
CA LYS A 6 -62.75 5.74 -59.09
C LYS A 6 -61.79 4.70 -59.67
N ASN A 7 -60.86 5.10 -60.54
CA ASN A 7 -59.88 4.20 -61.16
C ASN A 7 -58.42 4.47 -60.71
N LEU A 8 -58.22 5.15 -59.57
CA LEU A 8 -56.88 5.42 -59.03
C LEU A 8 -56.67 4.89 -57.59
N LEU A 9 -57.60 4.05 -57.10
CA LEU A 9 -57.52 3.38 -55.80
C LEU A 9 -57.92 1.90 -55.92
N ALA A 10 -57.47 1.24 -56.99
CA ALA A 10 -57.48 -0.21 -57.15
C ALA A 10 -56.04 -0.75 -57.31
N GLY A 11 -55.09 -0.09 -56.64
CA GLY A 11 -53.66 -0.40 -56.63
C GLY A 11 -53.08 -0.39 -55.21
N ILE A 12 -53.86 -0.84 -54.22
CA ILE A 12 -53.42 -1.05 -52.84
C ILE A 12 -54.05 -2.36 -52.34
N ALA A 13 -53.30 -3.46 -52.44
CA ALA A 13 -53.44 -4.66 -51.61
C ALA A 13 -52.27 -5.65 -51.84
N VAL A 14 -51.02 -5.17 -51.91
CA VAL A 14 -49.87 -6.01 -51.56
C VAL A 14 -49.71 -5.92 -50.05
N SER A 15 -50.61 -6.65 -49.37
CA SER A 15 -50.54 -6.97 -47.94
C SER A 15 -49.56 -8.14 -47.77
N ILE A 16 -48.26 -7.86 -47.81
CA ILE A 16 -47.24 -8.82 -47.38
C ILE A 16 -46.44 -8.16 -46.26
N PHE A 17 -46.44 -8.86 -45.12
CA PHE A 17 -45.97 -8.47 -43.79
C PHE A 17 -46.92 -7.61 -42.95
N ILE A 18 -47.62 -8.34 -42.09
CA ILE A 18 -48.18 -7.85 -40.82
C ILE A 18 -47.17 -6.92 -40.14
N THR A 19 -47.68 -5.78 -39.67
CA THR A 19 -47.00 -4.67 -39.00
C THR A 19 -46.10 -5.07 -37.82
N SER A 20 -44.85 -5.46 -38.09
CA SER A 20 -43.78 -5.46 -37.08
C SER A 20 -42.41 -5.27 -37.75
N CYS A 21 -41.55 -4.42 -37.18
CA CYS A 21 -40.18 -4.16 -37.67
C CYS A 21 -39.30 -5.44 -37.74
N SER A 22 -39.69 -6.52 -37.07
CA SER A 22 -38.96 -7.78 -37.00
C SER A 22 -38.96 -8.55 -38.33
N ALA A 23 -40.06 -8.55 -39.09
CA ALA A 23 -40.15 -9.39 -40.30
C ALA A 23 -39.26 -8.89 -41.45
N LEU A 24 -39.05 -7.57 -41.51
CA LEU A 24 -38.05 -6.94 -42.36
C LEU A 24 -36.63 -7.34 -41.92
N THR A 25 -36.42 -7.58 -40.62
CA THR A 25 -35.13 -7.97 -40.05
C THR A 25 -34.79 -9.43 -40.40
N ALA A 26 -35.74 -10.36 -40.33
CA ALA A 26 -35.52 -11.76 -40.74
C ALA A 26 -35.14 -11.88 -42.22
N LYS A 27 -35.84 -11.13 -43.09
CA LYS A 27 -35.52 -11.08 -44.52
C LYS A 27 -34.14 -10.48 -44.79
N GLN A 28 -33.79 -9.38 -44.12
CA GLN A 28 -32.46 -8.77 -44.23
C GLN A 28 -31.33 -9.68 -43.76
N LEU A 29 -31.53 -10.44 -42.68
CA LEU A 29 -30.54 -11.43 -42.21
C LEU A 29 -30.34 -12.55 -43.24
N TYR A 30 -31.43 -13.03 -43.83
CA TYR A 30 -31.39 -14.05 -44.88
C TYR A 30 -30.63 -13.57 -46.12
N GLU A 31 -30.92 -12.35 -46.59
CA GLU A 31 -30.25 -11.74 -47.75
C GLU A 31 -28.75 -11.48 -47.49
N LYS A 32 -28.37 -11.27 -46.23
CA LYS A 32 -26.97 -11.14 -45.79
C LYS A 32 -26.26 -12.49 -45.60
N GLY A 33 -26.99 -13.60 -45.71
CA GLY A 33 -26.47 -14.95 -45.56
C GLY A 33 -26.41 -15.47 -44.12
N ASP A 34 -27.01 -14.77 -43.16
CA ASP A 34 -27.19 -15.27 -41.78
C ASP A 34 -28.50 -16.08 -41.69
N TYR A 35 -28.47 -17.29 -42.21
CA TYR A 35 -29.67 -18.14 -42.31
C TYR A 35 -30.17 -18.60 -40.94
N ILE A 36 -29.26 -18.87 -39.99
CA ILE A 36 -29.63 -19.26 -38.63
C ILE A 36 -30.27 -18.08 -37.89
N GLY A 37 -29.68 -16.88 -37.95
CA GLY A 37 -30.27 -15.68 -37.37
C GLY A 37 -31.62 -15.30 -38.01
N ALA A 38 -31.76 -15.49 -39.32
CA ALA A 38 -33.04 -15.31 -40.02
C ALA A 38 -34.11 -16.29 -39.50
N LEU A 39 -33.76 -17.55 -39.30
CA LEU A 39 -34.68 -18.57 -38.78
C LEU A 39 -35.07 -18.30 -37.32
N GLU A 40 -34.13 -17.92 -36.46
CA GLU A 40 -34.41 -17.53 -35.07
C GLU A 40 -35.35 -16.32 -34.99
N THR A 41 -35.17 -15.34 -35.89
CA THR A 41 -36.05 -14.16 -35.97
C THR A 41 -37.45 -14.56 -36.43
N THR A 42 -37.53 -15.45 -37.43
CA THR A 42 -38.81 -16.02 -37.91
C THR A 42 -39.56 -16.73 -36.79
N VAL A 43 -38.88 -17.52 -35.96
CA VAL A 43 -39.48 -18.17 -34.78
C VAL A 43 -40.08 -17.16 -33.80
N LYS A 44 -39.37 -16.08 -33.48
CA LYS A 44 -39.86 -15.05 -32.53
C LYS A 44 -41.15 -14.41 -33.02
N GLU A 45 -41.26 -14.18 -34.33
CA GLU A 45 -42.48 -13.64 -34.95
C GLU A 45 -43.63 -14.63 -34.90
N LEU A 46 -43.38 -15.89 -35.25
CA LEU A 46 -44.39 -16.95 -35.19
C LEU A 46 -44.95 -17.11 -33.77
N ASN A 47 -44.09 -17.06 -32.76
CA ASN A 47 -44.50 -17.13 -31.36
C ASN A 47 -45.28 -15.89 -30.88
N SER A 48 -45.15 -14.76 -31.58
CA SER A 48 -45.83 -13.50 -31.25
C SER A 48 -47.14 -13.28 -32.02
N ALA A 49 -47.44 -14.15 -33.00
CA ALA A 49 -48.61 -14.02 -33.85
C ALA A 49 -49.90 -14.33 -33.05
N LYS A 50 -50.85 -13.39 -33.03
CA LYS A 50 -52.16 -13.53 -32.37
C LYS A 50 -53.25 -14.13 -33.27
N SER A 51 -52.97 -14.29 -34.56
CA SER A 51 -53.89 -14.77 -35.58
C SER A 51 -53.25 -15.88 -36.41
N GLU A 52 -54.09 -16.67 -37.07
CA GLU A 52 -53.64 -17.73 -37.99
C GLU A 52 -52.75 -17.15 -39.10
N ILE A 53 -51.68 -17.87 -39.43
CA ILE A 53 -50.66 -17.43 -40.39
C ILE A 53 -51.21 -17.66 -41.82
N PRO A 54 -51.23 -16.63 -42.68
CA PRO A 54 -51.67 -16.78 -44.07
C PRO A 54 -50.88 -17.86 -44.82
N LEU A 55 -51.57 -18.64 -45.65
CA LEU A 55 -50.99 -19.72 -46.44
C LEU A 55 -49.80 -19.27 -47.31
N THR A 56 -49.83 -18.04 -47.80
CA THR A 56 -48.73 -17.44 -48.58
C THR A 56 -47.44 -17.31 -47.76
N ILE A 57 -47.54 -16.88 -46.50
CA ILE A 57 -46.40 -16.74 -45.58
C ILE A 57 -45.90 -18.11 -45.14
N ALA A 58 -46.82 -19.05 -44.86
CA ALA A 58 -46.47 -20.43 -44.55
C ALA A 58 -45.65 -21.10 -45.67
N ASN A 59 -46.07 -20.92 -46.94
CA ASN A 59 -45.34 -21.43 -48.10
C ASN A 59 -43.96 -20.78 -48.26
N GLU A 60 -43.84 -19.48 -47.97
CA GLU A 60 -42.56 -18.77 -48.02
C GLU A 60 -41.58 -19.28 -46.96
N ILE A 61 -42.04 -19.47 -45.71
CA ILE A 61 -41.24 -20.05 -44.62
C ILE A 61 -40.74 -21.44 -45.02
N SER A 62 -41.64 -22.31 -45.51
CA SER A 62 -41.30 -23.66 -45.96
C SER A 62 -40.26 -23.64 -47.09
N SER A 63 -40.43 -22.76 -48.08
CA SER A 63 -39.51 -22.61 -49.20
C SER A 63 -38.10 -22.17 -48.75
N ARG A 64 -38.00 -21.17 -47.86
CA ARG A 64 -36.72 -20.65 -47.36
C ARG A 64 -35.95 -21.67 -46.51
N ILE A 65 -36.67 -22.44 -45.70
CA ILE A 65 -36.10 -23.58 -44.96
C ILE A 65 -35.50 -24.59 -45.96
N ARG A 66 -36.25 -24.98 -47.00
CA ARG A 66 -35.77 -25.93 -48.02
C ARG A 66 -34.58 -25.40 -48.81
N GLU A 67 -34.58 -24.12 -49.17
CA GLU A 67 -33.47 -23.49 -49.89
C GLU A 67 -32.19 -23.47 -49.03
N THR A 68 -32.32 -23.10 -47.75
CA THR A 68 -31.21 -23.11 -46.78
C THR A 68 -30.65 -24.53 -46.61
N GLU A 69 -31.53 -25.52 -46.44
CA GLU A 69 -31.17 -26.94 -46.35
C GLU A 69 -30.38 -27.39 -47.59
N ASN A 70 -30.91 -27.14 -48.80
CA ASN A 70 -30.26 -27.52 -50.06
C ASN A 70 -28.89 -26.85 -50.21
N ARG A 71 -28.76 -25.60 -49.77
CA ARG A 71 -27.49 -24.88 -49.79
C ARG A 71 -26.46 -25.53 -48.87
N TYR A 72 -26.84 -25.86 -47.64
CA TYR A 72 -25.94 -26.57 -46.72
C TYR A 72 -25.54 -27.95 -47.26
N MET A 73 -26.49 -28.71 -47.80
CA MET A 73 -26.21 -30.00 -48.41
C MET A 73 -25.28 -29.90 -49.63
N SER A 74 -25.45 -28.87 -50.46
CA SER A 74 -24.56 -28.60 -51.59
C SER A 74 -23.14 -28.23 -51.15
N ILE A 75 -22.98 -27.44 -50.10
CA ILE A 75 -21.65 -27.13 -49.54
C ILE A 75 -20.99 -28.43 -49.03
N ILE A 76 -21.74 -29.25 -48.28
CA ILE A 76 -21.25 -30.51 -47.73
C ILE A 76 -20.79 -31.48 -48.83
N SER A 77 -21.55 -31.58 -49.93
CA SER A 77 -21.22 -32.49 -51.04
C SER A 77 -20.01 -32.04 -51.85
N ASN A 78 -19.84 -30.72 -52.02
CA ASN A 78 -18.90 -30.17 -52.98
C ASN A 78 -17.55 -29.75 -52.37
N THR A 79 -17.49 -29.47 -51.07
CA THR A 79 -16.23 -29.12 -50.40
C THR A 79 -15.41 -30.37 -50.06
N SER A 80 -14.09 -30.27 -50.05
CA SER A 80 -13.18 -31.28 -49.47
C SER A 80 -12.66 -30.88 -48.09
N ASP A 81 -12.76 -29.60 -47.71
CA ASP A 81 -12.26 -29.07 -46.45
C ASP A 81 -13.09 -29.55 -45.25
N LEU A 82 -12.46 -30.33 -44.37
CA LEU A 82 -13.12 -30.94 -43.21
C LEU A 82 -13.68 -29.88 -42.24
N ARG A 83 -13.00 -28.74 -42.08
CA ARG A 83 -13.48 -27.66 -41.19
C ARG A 83 -14.75 -27.02 -41.73
N THR A 84 -14.81 -26.76 -43.03
CA THR A 84 -16.00 -26.25 -43.71
C THR A 84 -17.15 -27.24 -43.60
N LYS A 85 -16.91 -28.56 -43.81
CA LYS A 85 -17.94 -29.58 -43.59
C LYS A 85 -18.44 -29.59 -42.16
N ALA A 86 -17.53 -29.58 -41.18
CA ALA A 86 -17.87 -29.58 -39.76
C ALA A 86 -18.77 -28.38 -39.40
N ASN A 87 -18.40 -27.19 -39.85
CA ASN A 87 -19.19 -25.98 -39.63
C ASN A 87 -20.56 -26.05 -40.32
N THR A 88 -20.62 -26.57 -41.54
CA THR A 88 -21.88 -26.67 -42.29
C THR A 88 -22.83 -27.70 -41.66
N TYR A 89 -22.32 -28.85 -41.21
CA TYR A 89 -23.13 -29.81 -40.44
C TYR A 89 -23.58 -29.23 -39.09
N PHE A 90 -22.76 -28.40 -38.45
CA PHE A 90 -23.15 -27.71 -37.22
C PHE A 90 -24.30 -26.72 -37.47
N GLU A 91 -24.23 -25.92 -38.53
CA GLU A 91 -25.31 -25.01 -38.91
C GLU A 91 -26.60 -25.77 -39.28
N LEU A 92 -26.47 -26.89 -40.01
CA LEU A 92 -27.60 -27.77 -40.30
C LEU A 92 -28.24 -28.35 -39.02
N TRP A 93 -27.42 -28.73 -38.03
CA TRP A 93 -27.91 -29.10 -36.70
C TRP A 93 -28.57 -27.92 -35.98
N GLN A 94 -28.01 -26.70 -36.02
CA GLN A 94 -28.61 -25.52 -35.39
C GLN A 94 -30.01 -25.25 -35.96
N MET A 95 -30.14 -25.32 -37.28
CA MET A 95 -31.42 -25.21 -37.98
C MET A 95 -32.41 -26.25 -37.47
N GLY A 96 -32.00 -27.51 -37.38
CA GLY A 96 -32.82 -28.59 -36.86
C GLY A 96 -33.22 -28.42 -35.40
N ASN A 97 -32.29 -28.01 -34.54
CA ASN A 97 -32.51 -27.74 -33.12
C ASN A 97 -33.48 -26.56 -32.90
N ILE A 98 -33.42 -25.53 -33.75
CA ILE A 98 -34.40 -24.43 -33.74
C ILE A 98 -35.79 -24.96 -34.10
N ILE A 99 -35.92 -25.80 -35.13
CA ILE A 99 -37.20 -26.39 -35.54
C ILE A 99 -37.76 -27.28 -34.41
N GLU A 100 -36.93 -28.16 -33.84
CA GLU A 100 -37.34 -29.06 -32.74
C GLU A 100 -37.82 -28.33 -31.49
N LYS A 101 -37.19 -27.20 -31.14
CA LYS A 101 -37.60 -26.40 -29.98
C LYS A 101 -38.88 -25.61 -30.23
N ASN A 102 -39.38 -25.55 -31.47
CA ASN A 102 -40.50 -24.68 -31.85
C ASN A 102 -41.59 -25.45 -32.63
N PRO A 103 -42.56 -26.06 -31.93
CA PRO A 103 -43.63 -26.85 -32.56
C PRO A 103 -44.50 -26.10 -33.57
N ILE A 104 -44.56 -24.76 -33.48
CA ILE A 104 -45.27 -23.92 -34.46
C ILE A 104 -44.52 -23.91 -35.80
N LEU A 105 -43.18 -23.76 -35.76
CA LEU A 105 -42.34 -23.77 -36.95
C LEU A 105 -42.31 -25.16 -37.61
N GLU A 106 -42.30 -26.21 -36.78
CA GLU A 106 -42.30 -27.61 -37.23
C GLU A 106 -43.48 -27.94 -38.17
N LYS A 107 -44.64 -27.29 -38.02
CA LYS A 107 -45.80 -27.50 -38.91
C LYS A 107 -45.55 -27.13 -40.37
N TYR A 108 -44.56 -26.27 -40.63
CA TYR A 108 -44.29 -25.74 -41.98
C TYR A 108 -43.13 -26.46 -42.68
N THR A 109 -42.59 -27.50 -42.07
CA THR A 109 -41.43 -28.21 -42.61
C THR A 109 -41.44 -29.69 -42.27
N ASP A 110 -41.03 -30.50 -43.23
CA ASP A 110 -40.76 -31.92 -43.08
C ASP A 110 -39.27 -32.19 -42.78
N PHE A 111 -38.50 -31.18 -42.35
CA PHE A 111 -37.06 -31.28 -42.09
C PHE A 111 -36.67 -32.51 -41.25
N ARG A 112 -37.40 -32.81 -40.18
CA ARG A 112 -37.11 -33.95 -39.27
C ARG A 112 -37.38 -35.33 -39.89
N THR A 113 -38.12 -35.40 -40.98
CA THR A 113 -38.30 -36.69 -41.70
C THR A 113 -37.11 -36.97 -42.64
N ARG A 114 -36.37 -35.92 -43.04
CA ARG A 114 -35.17 -36.03 -43.89
C ARG A 114 -33.86 -36.04 -43.12
N HIS A 115 -33.81 -35.38 -41.96
CA HIS A 115 -32.58 -35.16 -41.21
C HIS A 115 -32.67 -35.73 -39.80
N ASP A 116 -31.61 -36.46 -39.43
CA ASP A 116 -31.34 -36.84 -38.04
C ASP A 116 -30.41 -35.79 -37.42
N ASN A 117 -30.96 -34.95 -36.56
CA ASN A 117 -30.21 -33.88 -35.91
C ASN A 117 -29.11 -34.41 -34.98
N TYR A 118 -29.32 -35.54 -34.31
CA TYR A 118 -28.28 -36.17 -33.50
C TYR A 118 -27.10 -36.56 -34.38
N ARG A 119 -27.38 -37.18 -35.53
CA ARG A 119 -26.38 -37.53 -36.53
C ARG A 119 -25.66 -36.31 -37.11
N ASN A 120 -26.37 -35.22 -37.41
CA ASN A 120 -25.77 -33.99 -37.94
C ASN A 120 -24.76 -33.39 -36.97
N LEU A 121 -25.11 -33.27 -35.68
CA LEU A 121 -24.16 -32.78 -34.68
C LEU A 121 -22.98 -33.72 -34.48
N ASN A 122 -23.23 -35.03 -34.45
CA ASN A 122 -22.17 -36.01 -34.32
C ASN A 122 -21.19 -35.96 -35.51
N LEU A 123 -21.69 -35.83 -36.74
CA LEU A 123 -20.85 -35.65 -37.94
C LEU A 123 -20.04 -34.37 -37.87
N ALA A 124 -20.65 -33.26 -37.42
CA ALA A 124 -19.95 -32.00 -37.23
C ALA A 124 -18.73 -32.16 -36.28
N ILE A 125 -18.95 -32.86 -35.17
CA ILE A 125 -17.93 -33.14 -34.15
C ILE A 125 -16.84 -34.08 -34.68
N GLU A 126 -17.21 -35.17 -35.35
CA GLU A 126 -16.23 -36.12 -35.88
C GLU A 126 -15.37 -35.48 -36.98
N LEU A 127 -15.95 -34.61 -37.82
CA LEU A 127 -15.21 -33.90 -38.85
C LEU A 127 -14.23 -32.87 -38.27
N ILE A 128 -14.61 -32.14 -37.21
CA ILE A 128 -13.68 -31.19 -36.58
C ILE A 128 -12.55 -31.90 -35.83
N LYS A 129 -12.82 -33.07 -35.23
CA LYS A 129 -11.76 -33.94 -34.67
C LYS A 129 -10.76 -34.35 -35.75
N ARG A 130 -11.25 -34.94 -36.85
CA ARG A 130 -10.40 -35.35 -37.98
C ARG A 130 -9.60 -34.18 -38.56
N TYR A 131 -10.24 -33.01 -38.71
CA TYR A 131 -9.54 -31.80 -39.15
C TYR A 131 -8.37 -31.44 -38.23
N ALA A 132 -8.56 -31.54 -36.91
CA ALA A 132 -7.50 -31.29 -35.94
C ALA A 132 -6.41 -32.37 -35.98
N GLU A 133 -6.78 -33.64 -36.13
CA GLU A 133 -5.85 -34.78 -36.16
C GLU A 133 -4.88 -34.76 -37.35
N GLU A 134 -5.29 -34.21 -38.50
CA GLU A 134 -4.42 -34.08 -39.69
C GLU A 134 -3.13 -33.28 -39.42
N ASP A 135 -3.18 -32.30 -38.52
CA ASP A 135 -2.02 -31.58 -38.02
C ASP A 135 -2.32 -31.03 -36.62
N LEU A 136 -2.20 -31.92 -35.64
CA LEU A 136 -2.58 -31.62 -34.26
C LEU A 136 -1.88 -30.37 -33.73
N ASN A 137 -0.60 -30.16 -34.06
CA ASN A 137 0.17 -29.04 -33.53
C ASN A 137 -0.36 -27.69 -34.02
N SER A 138 -0.72 -27.57 -35.30
CA SER A 138 -1.22 -26.30 -35.84
C SER A 138 -2.74 -26.12 -35.68
N ARG A 139 -3.50 -27.23 -35.58
CA ARG A 139 -4.97 -27.20 -35.66
C ARG A 139 -5.69 -27.50 -34.35
N ILE A 140 -5.00 -27.86 -33.27
CA ILE A 140 -5.62 -28.16 -31.96
C ILE A 140 -6.54 -27.04 -31.45
N ASN A 141 -6.27 -25.76 -31.78
CA ASN A 141 -7.12 -24.64 -31.36
C ASN A 141 -8.54 -24.71 -31.96
N SER A 142 -8.71 -25.36 -33.11
CA SER A 142 -10.02 -25.53 -33.76
C SER A 142 -11.01 -26.33 -32.90
N LEU A 143 -10.52 -27.24 -32.06
CA LEU A 143 -11.35 -27.99 -31.11
C LEU A 143 -11.97 -27.06 -30.05
N GLY A 144 -11.15 -26.20 -29.43
CA GLY A 144 -11.61 -25.21 -28.45
C GLY A 144 -12.54 -24.15 -29.05
N GLU A 145 -12.28 -23.72 -30.27
CA GLU A 145 -13.20 -22.86 -31.03
C GLU A 145 -14.57 -23.53 -31.22
N PHE A 146 -14.57 -24.82 -31.56
CA PHE A 146 -15.80 -25.57 -31.76
C PHE A 146 -16.56 -25.80 -30.45
N ILE A 147 -15.88 -26.06 -29.34
CA ILE A 147 -16.50 -26.06 -27.99
C ILE A 147 -17.18 -24.72 -27.71
N THR A 148 -16.55 -23.61 -28.07
CA THR A 148 -17.14 -22.27 -27.90
C THR A 148 -18.42 -22.12 -28.74
N LYS A 149 -18.47 -22.68 -29.95
CA LYS A 149 -19.70 -22.71 -30.77
C LYS A 149 -20.81 -23.54 -30.11
N LEU A 150 -20.48 -24.73 -29.61
CA LEU A 150 -21.43 -25.60 -28.90
C LEU A 150 -22.00 -24.91 -27.64
N ARG A 151 -21.14 -24.21 -26.90
CA ARG A 151 -21.55 -23.42 -25.72
C ARG A 151 -22.47 -22.27 -26.10
N LYS A 152 -22.14 -21.52 -27.16
CA LYS A 152 -22.99 -20.41 -27.65
C LYS A 152 -24.37 -20.90 -28.12
N ALA A 153 -24.44 -22.08 -28.72
CA ALA A 153 -25.69 -22.71 -29.14
C ALA A 153 -26.45 -23.42 -27.99
N ASP A 154 -25.98 -23.27 -26.75
CA ASP A 154 -26.59 -23.83 -25.54
C ASP A 154 -26.81 -25.36 -25.61
N VAL A 155 -25.86 -26.08 -26.23
CA VAL A 155 -25.95 -27.53 -26.43
C VAL A 155 -26.01 -28.27 -25.09
N LYS A 156 -25.34 -27.74 -24.06
CA LYS A 156 -25.32 -28.31 -22.69
C LYS A 156 -26.72 -28.52 -22.12
N ASN A 157 -27.61 -27.56 -22.35
CA ASN A 157 -28.98 -27.60 -21.81
C ASN A 157 -29.99 -28.21 -22.80
N SER A 158 -29.51 -28.95 -23.80
CA SER A 158 -30.32 -29.64 -24.80
C SER A 158 -30.24 -31.16 -24.64
N GLN A 159 -31.06 -31.88 -25.42
CA GLN A 159 -30.99 -33.34 -25.53
C GLN A 159 -29.64 -33.87 -26.07
N TYR A 160 -28.79 -32.99 -26.61
CA TYR A 160 -27.47 -33.34 -27.16
C TYR A 160 -26.32 -33.14 -26.17
N SER A 161 -26.63 -32.91 -24.89
CA SER A 161 -25.65 -32.66 -23.84
C SER A 161 -24.59 -33.76 -23.72
N THR A 162 -24.97 -35.02 -23.95
CA THR A 162 -24.08 -36.19 -23.89
C THR A 162 -23.02 -36.19 -25.00
N ILE A 163 -23.39 -35.83 -26.24
CA ILE A 163 -22.42 -35.68 -27.34
C ILE A 163 -21.46 -34.53 -27.01
N PHE A 164 -21.99 -33.40 -26.52
CA PHE A 164 -21.16 -32.26 -26.16
C PHE A 164 -20.19 -32.60 -25.02
N GLU A 165 -20.64 -33.28 -23.97
CA GLU A 165 -19.77 -33.74 -22.88
C GLU A 165 -18.67 -34.65 -23.42
N SER A 166 -19.01 -35.64 -24.26
CA SER A 166 -18.03 -36.56 -24.83
C SER A 166 -16.99 -35.82 -25.67
N PHE A 167 -17.40 -34.84 -26.48
CA PHE A 167 -16.48 -34.04 -27.29
C PHE A 167 -15.60 -33.14 -26.44
N ALA A 168 -16.20 -32.44 -25.47
CA ALA A 168 -15.48 -31.61 -24.51
C ALA A 168 -14.43 -32.42 -23.74
N ARG A 169 -14.77 -33.64 -23.31
CA ARG A 169 -13.86 -34.56 -22.63
C ARG A 169 -12.67 -34.92 -23.52
N SER A 170 -12.94 -35.38 -24.74
CA SER A 170 -11.88 -35.76 -25.69
C SER A 170 -10.94 -34.59 -26.01
N THR A 171 -11.48 -33.38 -26.15
CA THR A 171 -10.69 -32.17 -26.40
C THR A 171 -9.84 -31.80 -25.19
N ALA A 172 -10.40 -31.89 -23.97
CA ALA A 172 -9.65 -31.67 -22.75
C ALA A 172 -8.51 -32.68 -22.57
N ASP A 173 -8.75 -33.95 -22.88
CA ASP A 173 -7.71 -34.99 -22.82
C ASP A 173 -6.55 -34.70 -23.78
N ILE A 174 -6.82 -34.23 -25.00
CA ILE A 174 -5.78 -33.84 -25.96
C ILE A 174 -4.93 -32.69 -25.39
N TYR A 175 -5.56 -31.62 -24.86
CA TYR A 175 -4.84 -30.51 -24.27
C TYR A 175 -4.01 -30.94 -23.04
N ILE A 176 -4.58 -31.76 -22.15
CA ILE A 176 -3.91 -32.20 -20.92
C ILE A 176 -2.72 -33.11 -21.24
N ASN A 177 -2.86 -34.04 -22.18
CA ASN A 177 -1.75 -34.92 -22.58
C ASN A 177 -0.61 -34.11 -23.22
N SER A 178 -0.92 -33.07 -23.99
CA SER A 178 0.07 -32.12 -24.50
C SER A 178 0.75 -31.35 -23.36
N ALA A 179 -0.02 -30.88 -22.37
CA ALA A 179 0.49 -30.19 -21.19
C ALA A 179 1.46 -31.06 -20.38
N GLU A 180 1.10 -32.31 -20.10
CA GLU A 180 1.92 -33.29 -19.38
C GLU A 180 3.23 -33.60 -20.13
N SER A 181 3.21 -33.64 -21.47
CA SER A 181 4.41 -33.79 -22.30
C SER A 181 5.33 -32.57 -22.17
N LEU A 182 4.77 -31.36 -22.31
CA LEU A 182 5.50 -30.10 -22.20
C LEU A 182 6.10 -29.89 -20.80
N GLU A 183 5.37 -30.26 -19.76
CA GLU A 183 5.81 -30.19 -18.37
C GLU A 183 7.01 -31.12 -18.13
N ARG A 184 6.97 -32.37 -18.64
CA ARG A 184 8.08 -33.34 -18.53
C ARG A 184 9.38 -32.86 -19.16
N ILE A 185 9.31 -32.04 -20.21
CA ILE A 185 10.49 -31.45 -20.87
C ILE A 185 10.84 -30.05 -20.34
N GLY A 186 10.20 -29.61 -19.24
CA GLY A 186 10.49 -28.33 -18.58
C GLY A 186 9.91 -27.08 -19.29
N LYS A 187 9.06 -27.25 -20.30
CA LYS A 187 8.35 -26.16 -21.00
C LYS A 187 7.12 -25.71 -20.22
N TYR A 188 7.34 -25.20 -19.02
CA TYR A 188 6.26 -24.88 -18.07
C TYR A 188 5.28 -23.81 -18.56
N LYS A 189 5.74 -22.83 -19.36
CA LYS A 189 4.88 -21.76 -19.88
C LYS A 189 3.87 -22.29 -20.88
N GLU A 190 4.34 -23.11 -21.82
CA GLU A 190 3.50 -23.78 -22.81
C GLU A 190 2.60 -24.83 -22.14
N ALA A 191 3.12 -25.60 -21.18
CA ALA A 191 2.34 -26.55 -20.40
C ALA A 191 1.18 -25.86 -19.64
N LYS A 192 1.46 -24.70 -19.01
CA LYS A 192 0.43 -23.88 -18.33
C LYS A 192 -0.70 -23.50 -19.28
N GLU A 193 -0.37 -23.05 -20.50
CA GLU A 193 -1.38 -22.69 -21.50
C GLU A 193 -2.24 -23.90 -21.88
N MET A 194 -1.62 -25.06 -22.09
CA MET A 194 -2.35 -26.29 -22.42
C MET A 194 -3.25 -26.78 -21.28
N TYR A 195 -2.79 -26.74 -20.02
CA TYR A 195 -3.66 -27.05 -18.87
C TYR A 195 -4.86 -26.09 -18.77
N TYR A 196 -4.66 -24.79 -19.03
CA TYR A 196 -5.76 -23.82 -19.07
C TYR A 196 -6.78 -24.16 -20.17
N LYS A 197 -6.31 -24.50 -21.38
CA LYS A 197 -7.18 -24.93 -22.48
C LYS A 197 -7.95 -26.21 -22.14
N GLY A 198 -7.30 -27.19 -21.50
CA GLY A 198 -7.94 -28.41 -21.03
C GLY A 198 -9.04 -28.15 -20.00
N TYR A 199 -8.74 -27.29 -19.03
CA TYR A 199 -9.72 -26.81 -18.05
C TYR A 199 -10.91 -26.10 -18.72
N GLU A 200 -10.65 -25.11 -19.59
CA GLU A 200 -11.71 -24.34 -20.27
C GLU A 200 -12.56 -25.20 -21.23
N ALA A 201 -11.98 -26.24 -21.83
CA ALA A 201 -12.69 -27.17 -22.69
C ALA A 201 -13.77 -27.95 -21.94
N TYR A 202 -13.49 -28.37 -20.69
CA TYR A 202 -14.40 -29.21 -19.90
C TYR A 202 -15.11 -28.50 -18.74
N ARG A 203 -14.88 -27.20 -18.56
CA ARG A 203 -15.42 -26.39 -17.47
C ARG A 203 -16.94 -26.47 -17.32
N ASP A 204 -17.66 -26.66 -18.42
CA ASP A 204 -19.11 -26.78 -18.42
C ASP A 204 -19.61 -28.02 -17.66
N PHE A 205 -18.78 -29.05 -17.48
CA PHE A 205 -19.12 -30.33 -16.85
C PHE A 205 -18.31 -30.61 -15.57
N ASN A 206 -17.03 -30.26 -15.55
CA ASN A 206 -16.19 -30.34 -14.35
C ASN A 206 -15.05 -29.31 -14.39
N ASN A 207 -14.99 -28.44 -13.38
CA ASN A 207 -14.01 -27.35 -13.28
C ASN A 207 -12.58 -27.79 -12.98
N ASN A 208 -12.32 -29.06 -12.65
CA ASN A 208 -10.97 -29.57 -12.38
C ASN A 208 -10.78 -30.98 -12.97
N TYR A 209 -11.25 -31.18 -14.21
CA TYR A 209 -11.07 -32.45 -14.91
C TYR A 209 -9.58 -32.80 -15.03
N ARG A 210 -9.22 -34.02 -14.58
CA ARG A 210 -7.84 -34.53 -14.50
C ARG A 210 -6.85 -33.51 -13.89
N ASP A 211 -7.29 -32.81 -12.84
CA ASP A 211 -6.48 -31.80 -12.13
C ASP A 211 -5.97 -30.63 -12.99
N SER A 212 -6.54 -30.40 -14.18
CA SER A 212 -6.07 -29.37 -15.11
C SER A 212 -6.07 -27.95 -14.51
N GLN A 213 -7.12 -27.58 -13.76
CA GLN A 213 -7.19 -26.29 -13.10
C GLN A 213 -6.14 -26.17 -11.98
N LYS A 214 -6.01 -27.23 -11.17
CA LYS A 214 -4.99 -27.29 -10.11
C LYS A 214 -3.59 -27.16 -10.71
N ARG A 215 -3.25 -27.94 -11.74
CA ARG A 215 -1.96 -27.87 -12.44
C ARG A 215 -1.69 -26.52 -13.08
N TYR A 216 -2.70 -25.91 -13.71
CA TYR A 216 -2.60 -24.54 -14.21
C TYR A 216 -2.21 -23.55 -13.10
N THR A 217 -2.84 -23.62 -11.92
CA THR A 217 -2.50 -22.74 -10.79
C THR A 217 -1.12 -23.03 -10.19
N GLU A 218 -0.73 -24.30 -10.07
CA GLU A 218 0.59 -24.73 -9.60
C GLU A 218 1.71 -24.22 -10.51
N LEU A 219 1.57 -24.42 -11.83
CA LEU A 219 2.54 -23.93 -12.80
C LEU A 219 2.60 -22.41 -12.86
N THR A 220 1.46 -21.72 -12.74
CA THR A 220 1.43 -20.26 -12.64
C THR A 220 2.29 -19.78 -11.47
N LYS A 221 2.13 -20.39 -10.29
CA LYS A 221 2.95 -20.10 -9.12
C LYS A 221 4.43 -20.39 -9.36
N ILE A 222 4.77 -21.55 -9.94
CA ILE A 222 6.17 -21.92 -10.21
C ILE A 222 6.84 -20.92 -11.14
N ILE A 223 6.17 -20.53 -12.22
CA ILE A 223 6.67 -19.57 -13.20
C ILE A 223 6.88 -18.20 -12.55
N ASP A 224 5.87 -17.72 -11.82
CA ASP A 224 5.94 -16.43 -11.15
C ASP A 224 7.10 -16.40 -10.14
N LEU A 225 7.26 -17.43 -9.32
CA LEU A 225 8.35 -17.52 -8.34
C LEU A 225 9.73 -17.59 -9.01
N ALA A 226 9.86 -18.27 -10.15
CA ALA A 226 11.10 -18.29 -10.92
C ALA A 226 11.43 -16.91 -11.52
N ASP A 227 10.43 -16.17 -12.00
CA ASP A 227 10.62 -14.80 -12.49
C ASP A 227 10.94 -13.83 -11.33
N ALA A 228 10.33 -14.00 -10.16
CA ALA A 228 10.65 -13.26 -8.95
C ALA A 228 12.11 -13.46 -8.52
N GLU A 229 12.60 -14.70 -8.54
CA GLU A 229 13.99 -15.00 -8.21
C GLU A 229 14.97 -14.36 -9.20
N LYS A 230 14.67 -14.40 -10.51
CA LYS A 230 15.47 -13.68 -11.51
C LYS A 230 15.52 -12.17 -11.24
N TYR A 231 14.37 -11.56 -10.91
CA TYR A 231 14.33 -10.14 -10.54
C TYR A 231 15.14 -9.86 -9.27
N PHE A 232 15.05 -10.73 -8.27
CA PHE A 232 15.81 -10.61 -7.03
C PHE A 232 17.32 -10.67 -7.27
N GLN A 233 17.81 -11.68 -8.00
CA GLN A 233 19.24 -11.81 -8.32
C GLN A 233 19.75 -10.63 -9.16
N SER A 234 18.96 -10.18 -10.14
CA SER A 234 19.28 -8.97 -10.91
C SER A 234 19.34 -7.72 -10.03
N ALA A 235 18.43 -7.58 -9.06
CA ALA A 235 18.43 -6.48 -8.12
C ALA A 235 19.66 -6.47 -7.21
N ILE A 236 20.08 -7.64 -6.71
CA ILE A 236 21.29 -7.81 -5.89
C ILE A 236 22.54 -7.42 -6.66
N SER A 237 22.64 -7.82 -7.93
CA SER A 237 23.76 -7.43 -8.80
C SER A 237 23.81 -5.92 -8.99
N LEU A 238 22.68 -5.28 -9.35
CA LEU A 238 22.59 -3.83 -9.53
C LEU A 238 22.89 -3.06 -8.24
N TYR A 239 22.41 -3.57 -7.10
CA TYR A 239 22.68 -3.01 -5.79
C TYR A 239 24.17 -3.04 -5.47
N SER A 240 24.83 -4.17 -5.71
CA SER A 240 26.28 -4.33 -5.50
C SER A 240 27.11 -3.43 -6.42
N SER A 241 26.62 -3.13 -7.61
CA SER A 241 27.25 -2.17 -8.55
C SER A 241 26.91 -0.70 -8.26
N GLY A 242 26.18 -0.39 -7.19
CA GLY A 242 25.81 0.99 -6.84
C GLY A 242 24.70 1.61 -7.70
N ARG A 243 24.06 0.84 -8.57
CA ARG A 243 22.95 1.27 -9.45
C ARG A 243 21.62 1.23 -8.71
N PHE A 244 21.53 1.99 -7.61
CA PHE A 244 20.45 1.86 -6.62
C PHE A 244 19.04 2.10 -7.18
N SER A 245 18.87 3.06 -8.08
CA SER A 245 17.55 3.34 -8.69
C SER A 245 17.04 2.16 -9.52
N GLU A 246 17.92 1.49 -10.26
CA GLU A 246 17.55 0.31 -11.06
C GLU A 246 17.35 -0.92 -10.18
N ALA A 247 18.20 -1.09 -9.16
CA ALA A 247 18.04 -2.14 -8.16
C ALA A 247 16.68 -2.05 -7.47
N LYS A 248 16.24 -0.83 -7.11
CA LYS A 248 14.91 -0.57 -6.51
C LYS A 248 13.78 -1.15 -7.37
N VAL A 249 13.76 -0.82 -8.66
CA VAL A 249 12.71 -1.29 -9.60
C VAL A 249 12.69 -2.82 -9.68
N ARG A 250 13.86 -3.47 -9.69
CA ARG A 250 13.94 -4.94 -9.74
C ARG A 250 13.49 -5.58 -8.43
N PHE A 251 13.88 -5.01 -7.29
CA PHE A 251 13.40 -5.45 -5.99
C PHE A 251 11.89 -5.32 -5.85
N GLU A 252 11.29 -4.20 -6.28
CA GLU A 252 9.84 -4.01 -6.24
C GLU A 252 9.08 -5.05 -7.07
N LYS A 253 9.58 -5.42 -8.26
CA LYS A 253 9.00 -6.50 -9.07
C LYS A 253 9.08 -7.86 -8.39
N ALA A 254 10.22 -8.21 -7.81
CA ALA A 254 10.38 -9.45 -7.05
C ALA A 254 9.46 -9.47 -5.81
N ARG A 255 9.38 -8.33 -5.11
CA ARG A 255 8.57 -8.16 -3.90
C ARG A 255 7.09 -8.36 -4.17
N ASP A 256 6.53 -7.79 -5.24
CA ASP A 256 5.12 -7.94 -5.60
C ASP A 256 4.74 -9.41 -5.76
N ILE A 257 5.57 -10.16 -6.49
CA ILE A 257 5.34 -11.59 -6.72
C ILE A 257 5.49 -12.38 -5.42
N TYR A 258 6.56 -12.17 -4.65
CA TYR A 258 6.76 -12.86 -3.38
C TYR A 258 5.64 -12.57 -2.38
N HIS A 259 5.15 -11.34 -2.32
CA HIS A 259 4.02 -10.95 -1.49
C HIS A 259 2.73 -11.67 -1.92
N ARG A 260 2.43 -11.75 -3.23
CA ARG A 260 1.26 -12.47 -3.77
C ARG A 260 1.18 -13.93 -3.32
N TYR A 261 2.33 -14.58 -3.13
CA TYR A 261 2.42 -15.97 -2.70
C TYR A 261 2.83 -16.15 -1.24
N SER A 262 2.69 -15.11 -0.42
CA SER A 262 2.96 -15.13 1.02
C SER A 262 4.39 -15.57 1.39
N MET A 263 5.38 -15.26 0.54
CA MET A 263 6.80 -15.52 0.77
C MET A 263 7.40 -14.45 1.69
N ASN A 264 6.91 -14.37 2.92
CA ASN A 264 7.20 -13.27 3.86
C ASN A 264 8.70 -13.08 4.12
N ARG A 265 9.47 -14.17 4.23
CA ARG A 265 10.93 -14.07 4.43
C ARG A 265 11.63 -13.34 3.28
N ASN A 266 11.22 -13.60 2.04
CA ASN A 266 11.76 -12.93 0.86
C ASN A 266 11.33 -11.46 0.83
N VAL A 267 10.07 -11.17 1.20
CA VAL A 267 9.57 -9.80 1.31
C VAL A 267 10.35 -9.00 2.36
N ASP A 268 10.56 -9.54 3.55
CA ASP A 268 11.31 -8.89 4.63
C ASP A 268 12.77 -8.62 4.24
N GLN A 269 13.39 -9.57 3.54
CA GLN A 269 14.73 -9.40 3.00
C GLN A 269 14.78 -8.27 1.97
N ILE A 270 13.82 -8.23 1.04
CA ILE A 270 13.73 -7.16 0.03
C ILE A 270 13.45 -5.81 0.69
N ASP A 271 12.57 -5.74 1.68
CA ASP A 271 12.25 -4.50 2.40
C ASP A 271 13.46 -3.91 3.11
N SER A 272 14.35 -4.78 3.63
CA SER A 272 15.63 -4.36 4.18
C SER A 272 16.53 -3.71 3.12
N TYR A 273 16.62 -4.29 1.92
CA TYR A 273 17.36 -3.68 0.80
C TYR A 273 16.74 -2.37 0.31
N LEU A 274 15.42 -2.31 0.17
CA LEU A 274 14.71 -1.11 -0.27
C LEU A 274 14.90 0.06 0.72
N LYS A 275 14.90 -0.22 2.03
CA LYS A 275 15.21 0.76 3.07
C LYS A 275 16.63 1.31 2.94
N ASP A 276 17.61 0.44 2.74
CA ASP A 276 19.01 0.86 2.56
C ASP A 276 19.21 1.62 1.25
N ILE A 277 18.62 1.16 0.15
CA ILE A 277 18.63 1.86 -1.15
C ILE A 277 18.08 3.27 -1.01
N LYS A 278 16.91 3.43 -0.36
CA LYS A 278 16.31 4.76 -0.13
C LYS A 278 17.29 5.69 0.58
N ARG A 279 17.90 5.19 1.67
CA ARG A 279 18.91 5.94 2.42
C ARG A 279 20.09 6.36 1.52
N ARG A 280 20.61 5.45 0.70
CA ARG A 280 21.76 5.74 -0.18
C ARG A 280 21.43 6.77 -1.26
N ILE A 281 20.25 6.69 -1.88
CA ILE A 281 19.81 7.65 -2.89
C ILE A 281 19.71 9.05 -2.27
N GLU A 282 19.03 9.18 -1.12
CA GLU A 282 18.88 10.47 -0.45
C GLU A 282 20.22 11.04 0.03
N LEU A 283 21.14 10.21 0.53
CA LEU A 283 22.49 10.66 0.88
C LEU A 283 23.32 11.10 -0.34
N ASN A 284 23.19 10.42 -1.48
CA ASN A 284 23.86 10.84 -2.71
C ASN A 284 23.31 12.19 -3.21
N GLU A 285 22.01 12.42 -3.08
CA GLU A 285 21.39 13.71 -3.39
C GLU A 285 21.88 14.81 -2.44
N ALA A 286 21.98 14.53 -1.15
CA ALA A 286 22.57 15.45 -0.17
C ALA A 286 24.02 15.81 -0.49
N ASN A 287 24.84 14.83 -0.89
CA ASN A 287 26.21 15.05 -1.34
C ASN A 287 26.26 15.98 -2.55
N LYS A 288 25.36 15.79 -3.53
CA LYS A 288 25.26 16.67 -4.69
C LYS A 288 24.92 18.11 -4.30
N TYR A 289 23.92 18.30 -3.43
CA TYR A 289 23.58 19.64 -2.92
C TYR A 289 24.75 20.28 -2.16
N PHE A 290 25.47 19.49 -1.37
CA PHE A 290 26.63 19.97 -0.63
C PHE A 290 27.77 20.42 -1.57
N ASP A 291 28.06 19.66 -2.62
CA ASP A 291 29.06 20.02 -3.63
C ASP A 291 28.66 21.27 -4.43
N GLU A 292 27.39 21.37 -4.83
CA GLU A 292 26.84 22.57 -5.47
C GLU A 292 26.94 23.80 -4.56
N ALA A 293 26.63 23.63 -3.28
CA ALA A 293 26.72 24.70 -2.28
C ALA A 293 28.16 25.21 -2.13
N LYS A 294 29.15 24.30 -2.07
CA LYS A 294 30.58 24.65 -2.05
C LYS A 294 30.98 25.42 -3.30
N ARG A 295 30.52 25.02 -4.49
CA ARG A 295 30.79 25.76 -5.74
C ARG A 295 30.21 27.18 -5.68
N TYR A 296 28.94 27.33 -5.29
CA TYR A 296 28.32 28.65 -5.17
C TYR A 296 28.99 29.53 -4.11
N TYR A 297 29.39 28.95 -2.99
CA TYR A 297 30.14 29.65 -1.94
C TYR A 297 31.46 30.21 -2.48
N ASN A 298 32.22 29.39 -3.19
CA ASN A 298 33.51 29.79 -3.78
C ASN A 298 33.35 30.84 -4.90
N SER A 299 32.22 30.86 -5.60
CA SER A 299 31.90 31.87 -6.63
C SER A 299 31.26 33.15 -6.07
N GLY A 300 31.08 33.26 -4.74
CA GLY A 300 30.46 34.44 -4.11
C GLY A 300 28.93 34.52 -4.24
N HIS A 301 28.27 33.47 -4.74
CA HIS A 301 26.81 33.40 -4.85
C HIS A 301 26.20 32.90 -3.53
N PHE A 302 26.32 33.70 -2.48
CA PHE A 302 26.04 33.27 -1.10
C PHE A 302 24.58 32.86 -0.84
N ASP A 303 23.59 33.52 -1.47
CA ASP A 303 22.18 33.13 -1.32
C ASP A 303 21.91 31.73 -1.87
N ARG A 304 22.48 31.41 -3.05
CA ARG A 304 22.36 30.08 -3.66
C ARG A 304 23.10 29.03 -2.84
N ALA A 305 24.29 29.36 -2.36
CA ALA A 305 25.07 28.49 -1.48
C ALA A 305 24.29 28.14 -0.21
N LYS A 306 23.72 29.15 0.47
CA LYS A 306 22.90 28.98 1.67
C LYS A 306 21.73 28.05 1.43
N SER A 307 20.98 28.24 0.35
CA SER A 307 19.84 27.37 0.01
C SER A 307 20.26 25.90 -0.14
N ARG A 308 21.32 25.64 -0.93
CA ARG A 308 21.82 24.28 -1.16
C ARG A 308 22.40 23.63 0.10
N PHE A 309 23.09 24.39 0.93
CA PHE A 309 23.58 23.91 2.22
C PHE A 309 22.42 23.48 3.15
N LEU A 310 21.34 24.26 3.21
CA LEU A 310 20.18 23.90 4.03
C LEU A 310 19.47 22.64 3.52
N GLU A 311 19.36 22.45 2.20
CA GLU A 311 18.82 21.23 1.58
C GLU A 311 19.66 20.00 1.94
N ALA A 312 20.99 20.08 1.80
CA ALA A 312 21.89 19.01 2.20
C ALA A 312 21.81 18.71 3.70
N LYS A 313 21.83 19.76 4.54
CA LYS A 313 21.80 19.64 6.00
C LYS A 313 20.57 18.90 6.50
N LYS A 314 19.39 19.23 5.95
CA LYS A 314 18.13 18.57 6.30
C LYS A 314 18.23 17.05 6.16
N ILE A 315 18.85 16.56 5.07
CA ILE A 315 19.01 15.14 4.82
C ILE A 315 20.07 14.53 5.75
N TYR A 316 21.21 15.20 5.95
CA TYR A 316 22.24 14.72 6.87
C TYR A 316 21.75 14.62 8.32
N ASP A 317 20.99 15.60 8.80
CA ASP A 317 20.40 15.57 10.14
C ASP A 317 19.43 14.40 10.30
N TYR A 318 18.56 14.19 9.30
CA TYR A 318 17.63 13.06 9.29
C TYR A 318 18.35 11.70 9.39
N TYR A 319 19.47 11.55 8.68
CA TYR A 319 20.30 10.34 8.75
C TYR A 319 21.38 10.36 9.83
N LYS A 320 21.36 11.34 10.74
CA LYS A 320 22.31 11.51 11.84
C LYS A 320 23.77 11.58 11.39
N ASN A 321 24.04 12.12 10.20
CA ASN A 321 25.38 12.41 9.71
C ASN A 321 25.89 13.74 10.28
N TYR A 322 26.14 13.76 11.59
CA TYR A 322 26.48 14.97 12.34
C TYR A 322 27.80 15.61 11.90
N THR A 323 28.72 14.84 11.31
CA THR A 323 29.99 15.37 10.81
C THR A 323 29.76 16.36 9.67
N LEU A 324 29.05 15.93 8.62
CA LEU A 324 28.76 16.81 7.48
C LEU A 324 27.76 17.91 7.85
N SER A 325 26.80 17.64 8.73
CA SER A 325 25.87 18.66 9.23
C SER A 325 26.61 19.80 9.95
N ARG A 326 27.58 19.49 10.83
CA ARG A 326 28.42 20.50 11.49
C ARG A 326 29.33 21.24 10.53
N GLU A 327 29.86 20.57 9.51
CA GLU A 327 30.64 21.24 8.46
C GLU A 327 29.78 22.28 7.73
N ILE A 328 28.52 21.97 7.45
CA ILE A 328 27.56 22.92 6.87
C ILE A 328 27.31 24.11 7.80
N ASP A 329 27.18 23.90 9.11
CA ASP A 329 26.98 25.00 10.06
C ASP A 329 28.12 26.03 10.01
N VAL A 330 29.36 25.58 9.84
CA VAL A 330 30.51 26.47 9.66
C VAL A 330 30.39 27.28 8.36
N TYR A 331 29.99 26.64 7.25
CA TYR A 331 29.77 27.36 5.99
C TYR A 331 28.63 28.38 6.10
N LEU A 332 27.54 28.05 6.77
CA LEU A 332 26.41 28.95 6.95
C LEU A 332 26.77 30.18 7.80
N GLU A 333 27.58 30.01 8.85
CA GLU A 333 28.07 31.14 9.65
C GLU A 333 29.03 32.02 8.84
N ASN A 334 29.93 31.42 8.06
CA ASN A 334 30.82 32.16 7.17
C ASN A 334 30.06 32.93 6.08
N ILE A 335 29.00 32.33 5.51
CA ILE A 335 28.11 33.00 4.55
C ILE A 335 27.47 34.23 5.19
N LYS A 336 26.93 34.08 6.40
CA LYS A 336 26.32 35.19 7.14
C LYS A 336 27.30 36.33 7.34
N TYR A 337 28.51 36.04 7.83
CA TYR A 337 29.59 37.01 7.98
C TYR A 337 29.92 37.71 6.65
N LYS A 338 30.02 36.96 5.54
CA LYS A 338 30.33 37.52 4.21
C LYS A 338 29.22 38.39 3.63
N ILE A 339 27.95 38.09 3.91
CA ILE A 339 26.84 38.95 3.50
C ILE A 339 26.83 40.24 4.32
N GLU A 340 27.02 40.14 5.64
CA GLU A 340 27.06 41.29 6.54
C GLU A 340 28.21 42.25 6.18
N ILE A 341 29.40 41.72 5.83
CA ILE A 341 30.52 42.56 5.40
C ILE A 341 30.26 43.26 4.06
N GLN A 342 29.62 42.60 3.09
CA GLN A 342 29.24 43.22 1.81
C GLN A 342 28.23 44.36 1.99
N ILE A 343 27.28 44.20 2.92
CA ILE A 343 26.34 45.26 3.27
C ILE A 343 27.07 46.44 3.92
N ALA A 344 28.01 46.16 4.83
CA ALA A 344 28.84 47.18 5.47
C ALA A 344 29.71 47.93 4.45
N ASP A 345 30.38 47.22 3.54
CA ASP A 345 31.18 47.81 2.46
C ASP A 345 30.32 48.69 1.56
N LYS A 346 29.11 48.27 1.19
CA LYS A 346 28.19 49.10 0.39
C LYS A 346 27.80 50.40 1.11
N TYR A 347 27.47 50.33 2.39
CA TYR A 347 27.19 51.53 3.18
C TYR A 347 28.42 52.42 3.35
N PHE A 348 29.60 51.82 3.47
CA PHE A 348 30.86 52.55 3.55
C PHE A 348 31.14 53.31 2.24
N GLU A 349 31.02 52.65 1.09
CA GLU A 349 31.16 53.26 -0.24
C GLU A 349 30.13 54.37 -0.50
N GLU A 350 28.87 54.14 -0.08
CA GLU A 350 27.82 55.16 -0.13
C GLU A 350 28.16 56.38 0.74
N GLY A 351 28.69 56.13 1.95
CA GLY A 351 29.21 57.16 2.85
C GLY A 351 30.32 57.97 2.19
N GLN A 352 31.31 57.32 1.59
CA GLN A 352 32.41 57.97 0.88
C GLN A 352 31.90 58.80 -0.32
N ARG A 353 30.96 58.24 -1.10
CA ARG A 353 30.35 58.96 -2.23
C ARG A 353 29.64 60.22 -1.79
N ASN A 354 28.77 60.11 -0.78
CA ASN A 354 28.04 61.27 -0.24
C ASN A 354 28.98 62.30 0.38
N TYR A 355 30.03 61.86 1.07
CA TYR A 355 31.06 62.73 1.63
C TYR A 355 31.77 63.55 0.55
N ASN A 356 32.18 62.90 -0.55
CA ASN A 356 32.83 63.57 -1.68
C ASN A 356 31.90 64.55 -2.39
N LEU A 357 30.59 64.28 -2.41
CA LEU A 357 29.55 65.19 -2.92
C LEU A 357 29.13 66.28 -1.91
N GLN A 358 29.80 66.37 -0.76
CA GLN A 358 29.50 67.32 0.33
C GLN A 358 28.09 67.16 0.93
N ARG A 359 27.45 66.00 0.75
CA ARG A 359 26.16 65.65 1.35
C ARG A 359 26.37 65.04 2.73
N TYR A 360 26.80 65.86 3.67
CA TYR A 360 27.36 65.40 4.93
C TYR A 360 26.38 64.64 5.85
N ASP A 361 25.10 65.03 5.90
CA ASP A 361 24.10 64.31 6.70
C ASP A 361 23.85 62.89 6.15
N SER A 362 23.71 62.75 4.83
CA SER A 362 23.58 61.44 4.18
C SER A 362 24.83 60.58 4.37
N ALA A 363 26.02 61.20 4.26
CA ALA A 363 27.29 60.51 4.48
C ALA A 363 27.41 59.97 5.91
N LYS A 364 27.05 60.79 6.90
CA LYS A 364 27.04 60.40 8.32
C LYS A 364 26.15 59.19 8.56
N VAL A 365 24.91 59.21 8.07
CA VAL A 365 23.97 58.08 8.24
C VAL A 365 24.51 56.80 7.61
N ALA A 366 25.07 56.87 6.41
CA ALA A 366 25.65 55.71 5.74
C ALA A 366 26.87 55.16 6.50
N PHE A 367 27.77 56.04 6.95
CA PHE A 367 28.92 55.66 7.76
C PHE A 367 28.53 55.05 9.11
N GLU A 368 27.55 55.61 9.82
CA GLU A 368 27.07 55.04 11.09
C GLU A 368 26.48 53.64 10.89
N LYS A 369 25.72 53.41 9.80
CA LYS A 369 25.22 52.07 9.45
C LYS A 369 26.35 51.08 9.18
N ALA A 370 27.33 51.46 8.36
CA ALA A 370 28.51 50.62 8.10
C ALA A 370 29.28 50.32 9.38
N ARG A 371 29.49 51.34 10.23
CA ARG A 371 30.22 51.25 11.50
C ARG A 371 29.57 50.29 12.46
N THR A 372 28.24 50.34 12.63
CA THR A 372 27.51 49.41 13.50
C THR A 372 27.75 47.96 13.07
N ILE A 373 27.70 47.67 11.77
CA ILE A 373 27.92 46.33 11.25
C ILE A 373 29.39 45.91 11.47
N TYR A 374 30.36 46.75 11.10
CA TYR A 374 31.78 46.43 11.32
C TYR A 374 32.14 46.24 12.80
N ILE A 375 31.52 46.98 13.74
CA ILE A 375 31.68 46.75 15.17
C ILE A 375 31.18 45.36 15.55
N SER A 376 29.99 44.96 15.09
CA SER A 376 29.46 43.62 15.36
C SER A 376 30.31 42.50 14.76
N LEU A 377 31.00 42.77 13.64
CA LEU A 377 31.92 41.85 12.99
C LEU A 377 33.35 41.88 13.57
N GLY A 378 33.67 42.84 14.46
CA GLY A 378 35.00 43.01 15.04
C GLY A 378 36.04 43.66 14.12
N GLU A 379 35.62 44.30 13.02
CA GLU A 379 36.48 44.90 11.99
C GLU A 379 37.06 46.26 12.43
N ARG A 380 37.97 46.24 13.42
CA ARG A 380 38.52 47.45 14.07
C ARG A 380 39.15 48.45 13.10
N SER A 381 39.84 47.97 12.06
CA SER A 381 40.52 48.84 11.08
C SER A 381 39.51 49.66 10.27
N LYS A 382 38.43 49.04 9.79
CA LYS A 382 37.33 49.71 9.07
C LYS A 382 36.57 50.67 9.98
N VAL A 383 36.35 50.31 11.25
CA VAL A 383 35.73 51.21 12.24
C VAL A 383 36.57 52.47 12.42
N SER A 384 37.89 52.34 12.61
CA SER A 384 38.78 53.50 12.73
C SER A 384 38.78 54.37 11.48
N GLN A 385 38.75 53.78 10.28
CA GLN A 385 38.63 54.55 9.04
C GLN A 385 37.32 55.36 9.00
N ILE A 386 36.20 54.74 9.39
CA ILE A 386 34.92 55.44 9.47
C ILE A 386 34.96 56.56 10.50
N ASP A 387 35.57 56.33 11.66
CA ASP A 387 35.67 57.34 12.73
C ASP A 387 36.41 58.60 12.25
N VAL A 388 37.44 58.43 11.41
CA VAL A 388 38.13 59.56 10.76
C VAL A 388 37.18 60.32 9.82
N TYR A 389 36.39 59.62 9.00
CA TYR A 389 35.41 60.29 8.12
C TYR A 389 34.33 61.03 8.91
N LEU A 390 33.80 60.42 9.97
CA LEU A 390 32.80 61.03 10.84
C LEU A 390 33.34 62.29 11.53
N GLU A 391 34.59 62.27 11.99
CA GLU A 391 35.23 63.45 12.59
C GLU A 391 35.51 64.55 11.55
N ASN A 392 35.90 64.18 10.33
CA ASN A 392 36.04 65.14 9.23
C ASN A 392 34.69 65.77 8.81
N ILE A 393 33.61 64.98 8.80
CA ILE A 393 32.24 65.51 8.58
C ILE A 393 31.89 66.51 9.68
N ARG A 394 32.16 66.15 10.94
CA ARG A 394 31.89 67.00 12.11
C ARG A 394 32.61 68.35 12.02
N THR A 395 33.90 68.34 11.65
CA THR A 395 34.69 69.57 11.49
C THR A 395 34.21 70.43 10.30
N ARG A 396 33.84 69.82 9.17
CA ARG A 396 33.40 70.54 7.95
C ARG A 396 31.98 71.08 8.01
N THR A 397 31.08 70.46 8.77
CA THR A 397 29.69 70.93 8.93
C THR A 397 29.55 72.08 9.92
N GLY A 398 30.65 72.61 10.46
CA GLY A 398 30.60 73.71 11.43
C GLY A 398 29.98 73.32 12.78
N ASN A 399 29.69 72.03 13.00
CA ASN A 399 29.36 71.49 14.31
C ASN A 399 30.63 71.29 15.14
N ASN A 400 31.30 72.41 15.39
CA ASN A 400 32.47 72.51 16.24
C ASN A 400 32.06 73.08 17.62
N PRO A 401 31.49 72.28 18.55
CA PRO A 401 31.69 72.57 19.96
C PRO A 401 33.11 72.11 20.27
N ALA A 402 34.09 72.95 19.93
CA ALA A 402 35.47 72.72 20.24
C ALA A 402 35.62 72.48 21.75
N ASN A 403 36.31 71.38 22.10
CA ASN A 403 37.17 71.25 23.27
C ASN A 403 36.66 71.86 24.57
N ASP A 404 35.66 71.23 25.18
CA ASP A 404 35.38 71.51 26.57
C ASP A 404 35.18 70.20 27.31
N PHE A 405 36.08 69.93 28.26
CA PHE A 405 35.85 68.98 29.35
C PHE A 405 34.39 69.07 29.85
N ASN A 406 33.85 70.30 29.91
CA ASN A 406 32.47 70.56 30.32
C ASN A 406 31.40 69.96 29.40
N MET A 407 31.65 69.79 28.09
CA MET A 407 30.66 69.21 27.18
C MET A 407 30.48 67.73 27.46
N TYR A 408 31.56 66.95 27.42
CA TYR A 408 31.51 65.51 27.69
C TYR A 408 31.07 65.24 29.12
N TYR A 409 31.51 66.07 30.07
CA TYR A 409 31.08 65.96 31.47
C TYR A 409 29.57 66.27 31.64
N LYS A 410 29.03 67.32 31.00
CA LYS A 410 27.58 67.61 31.01
C LYS A 410 26.76 66.52 30.31
N GLN A 411 27.23 66.01 29.18
CA GLN A 411 26.57 64.90 28.47
C GLN A 411 26.56 63.63 29.32
N ALA A 412 27.68 63.32 29.97
CA ALA A 412 27.76 62.18 30.89
C ALA A 412 26.77 62.32 32.06
N LEU A 413 26.66 63.51 32.65
CA LEU A 413 25.67 63.79 33.69
C LEU A 413 24.22 63.69 33.19
N ALA A 414 23.93 64.19 31.98
CA ALA A 414 22.60 64.08 31.39
C ALA A 414 22.21 62.61 31.11
N TYR A 415 23.16 61.79 30.63
CA TYR A 415 22.93 60.35 30.47
C TYR A 415 22.79 59.63 31.80
N LEU A 416 23.55 60.00 32.82
CA LEU A 416 23.40 59.49 34.18
C LEU A 416 22.00 59.78 34.72
N GLU A 417 21.52 61.02 34.59
CA GLU A 417 20.19 61.43 35.03
C GLU A 417 19.07 60.71 34.27
N LYS A 418 19.23 60.56 32.94
CA LYS A 418 18.31 59.74 32.13
C LYS A 418 18.29 58.28 32.59
N GLY A 419 19.46 57.68 32.82
CA GLY A 419 19.56 56.31 33.33
C GLY A 419 18.88 56.14 34.69
N ASN A 420 19.03 57.12 35.60
CA ASN A 420 18.38 57.11 36.92
C ASN A 420 16.85 57.26 36.85
N ARG A 421 16.32 57.89 35.79
CA ARG A 421 14.88 58.09 35.58
C ARG A 421 14.23 56.99 34.74
N GLU A 422 15.03 56.15 34.10
CA GLU A 422 14.56 55.14 33.16
C GLU A 422 14.11 53.89 33.91
N TYR A 423 12.82 53.54 33.76
CA TYR A 423 12.21 52.40 34.46
C TYR A 423 12.64 51.04 33.90
N ASN A 424 13.04 50.98 32.62
CA ASN A 424 13.50 49.74 32.00
C ASN A 424 15.00 49.54 32.27
N THR A 425 15.36 48.48 32.99
CA THR A 425 16.75 48.16 33.38
C THR A 425 17.71 48.01 32.19
N GLY A 426 17.23 47.55 31.03
CA GLY A 426 18.02 47.49 29.80
C GLY A 426 18.37 48.88 29.25
N ASN A 427 17.37 49.77 29.22
CA ASN A 427 17.55 51.16 28.79
C ASN A 427 18.36 51.97 29.81
N ALA A 428 18.12 51.76 31.11
CA ALA A 428 18.92 52.36 32.18
C ALA A 428 20.39 51.97 32.05
N ASN A 429 20.69 50.68 31.85
CA ASN A 429 22.06 50.20 31.64
C ASN A 429 22.68 50.71 30.34
N TYR A 430 21.88 50.91 29.28
CA TYR A 430 22.34 51.55 28.06
C TYR A 430 22.75 53.01 28.33
N TYR A 431 21.93 53.79 29.03
CA TYR A 431 22.25 55.17 29.38
C TYR A 431 23.43 55.26 30.37
N TYR A 432 23.57 54.33 31.32
CA TYR A 432 24.74 54.27 32.20
C TYR A 432 26.04 53.95 31.44
N LYS A 433 26.00 53.07 30.43
CA LYS A 433 27.17 52.84 29.55
C LYS A 433 27.54 54.09 28.75
N LEU A 434 26.55 54.77 28.18
CA LEU A 434 26.78 56.05 27.50
C LEU A 434 27.37 57.11 28.45
N ALA A 435 26.90 57.17 29.69
CA ALA A 435 27.46 58.04 30.71
C ALA A 435 28.93 57.70 31.01
N ILE A 436 29.26 56.43 31.20
CA ILE A 436 30.64 55.95 31.43
C ILE A 436 31.56 56.32 30.26
N ASP A 437 31.13 56.09 29.02
CA ASP A 437 31.94 56.39 27.84
C ASP A 437 32.22 57.91 27.74
N ASN A 438 31.20 58.74 27.96
CA ASN A 438 31.35 60.19 27.97
C ASN A 438 32.22 60.69 29.14
N PHE A 439 32.13 60.07 30.31
CA PHE A 439 33.03 60.34 31.43
C PHE A 439 34.50 59.97 31.10
N LYS A 440 34.73 58.82 30.44
CA LYS A 440 36.06 58.42 29.96
C LYS A 440 36.61 59.38 28.90
N TYR A 441 35.74 59.87 27.99
CA TYR A 441 36.13 60.92 27.06
C TYR A 441 36.48 62.23 27.79
N ALA A 442 35.70 62.66 28.79
CA ALA A 442 36.00 63.86 29.57
C ALA A 442 37.36 63.77 30.30
N LEU A 443 37.74 62.60 30.82
CA LEU A 443 39.03 62.39 31.48
C LEU A 443 40.24 62.66 30.59
N ASN A 444 40.11 62.47 29.27
CA ASN A 444 41.21 62.72 28.33
C ASN A 444 41.50 64.22 28.14
N TYR A 445 40.60 65.10 28.57
CA TYR A 445 40.68 66.55 28.37
C TYR A 445 40.86 67.34 29.66
N THR A 446 41.09 66.69 30.80
CA THR A 446 41.44 67.37 32.06
C THR A 446 42.63 66.72 32.75
N ASN A 447 43.55 67.56 33.22
CA ASN A 447 44.63 67.16 34.12
C ASN A 447 44.35 67.59 35.57
N ASP A 448 43.18 68.17 35.84
CA ASP A 448 42.74 68.51 37.19
C ASP A 448 42.51 67.23 37.99
N TYR A 449 43.38 67.01 38.98
CA TYR A 449 43.36 65.85 39.84
C TYR A 449 42.01 65.62 40.52
N TYR A 450 41.35 66.68 41.00
CA TYR A 450 40.09 66.58 41.71
C TYR A 450 38.96 66.13 40.80
N LYS A 451 38.87 66.71 39.60
CA LYS A 451 37.86 66.33 38.60
C LYS A 451 38.06 64.91 38.09
N ARG A 452 39.30 64.46 37.94
CA ARG A 452 39.58 63.07 37.54
C ARG A 452 39.14 62.06 38.61
N ASN A 453 39.42 62.34 39.88
CA ASN A 453 38.96 61.49 40.98
C ASN A 453 37.44 61.42 41.08
N GLU A 454 36.76 62.56 40.91
CA GLU A 454 35.30 62.63 40.88
C GLU A 454 34.71 61.77 39.75
N ILE A 455 35.21 61.93 38.53
CA ILE A 455 34.73 61.17 37.37
C ILE A 455 35.01 59.67 37.54
N ASN A 456 36.18 59.30 38.03
CA ASN A 456 36.51 57.90 38.30
C ASN A 456 35.54 57.27 39.32
N LYS A 457 35.11 58.04 40.33
CA LYS A 457 34.10 57.60 41.30
C LYS A 457 32.73 57.37 40.63
N TYR A 458 32.29 58.25 39.72
CA TYR A 458 31.07 58.04 38.95
C TYR A 458 31.15 56.79 38.07
N ILE A 459 32.29 56.57 37.40
CA ILE A 459 32.50 55.38 36.57
C ILE A 459 32.40 54.11 37.43
N GLN A 460 33.09 54.07 38.58
CA GLN A 460 33.06 52.91 39.47
C GLN A 460 31.65 52.61 40.01
N ASP A 461 30.89 53.63 40.42
CA ASP A 461 29.51 53.46 40.91
C ASP A 461 28.57 52.93 39.81
N LEU A 462 28.71 53.44 38.58
CA LEU A 462 27.92 53.00 37.44
C LEU A 462 28.29 51.60 36.96
N GLU A 463 29.58 51.27 36.94
CA GLU A 463 30.06 49.92 36.62
C GLU A 463 29.57 48.91 37.67
N TRP A 464 29.52 49.29 38.96
CA TRP A 464 28.91 48.48 40.02
C TRP A 464 27.40 48.30 39.83
N LYS A 465 26.65 49.38 39.52
CA LYS A 465 25.21 49.33 39.24
C LYS A 465 24.87 48.42 38.06
N ILE A 466 25.65 48.47 36.97
CA ILE A 466 25.49 47.60 35.80
C ILE A 466 25.82 46.15 36.13
N LYS A 467 26.85 45.92 36.96
CA LYS A 467 27.28 44.57 37.37
C LYS A 467 26.24 43.87 38.25
N ASN A 468 25.52 44.61 39.10
CA ASN A 468 24.48 44.04 39.96
C ASN A 468 23.10 43.91 39.29
N THR A 469 22.75 44.75 38.31
CA THR A 469 21.49 44.60 37.54
C THR A 469 21.50 43.40 36.58
N ASN A 470 22.66 42.86 36.21
CA ASN A 470 22.73 41.63 35.41
C ASN A 470 22.27 40.38 36.18
N ASN A 471 22.27 40.39 37.52
CA ASN A 471 21.68 39.31 38.32
C ASN A 471 20.14 39.34 38.26
N GLU A 472 19.51 40.51 38.36
CA GLU A 472 18.04 40.65 38.28
C GLU A 472 17.48 40.27 36.90
N LYS A 473 18.20 40.59 35.81
CA LYS A 473 17.80 40.21 34.45
C LYS A 473 17.87 38.70 34.21
N ASN A 474 18.78 38.02 34.90
CA ASN A 474 18.91 36.57 34.83
C ASN A 474 17.82 35.88 35.67
N GLU A 475 17.49 36.44 36.85
CA GLU A 475 16.38 35.99 37.70
C GLU A 475 15.02 36.09 36.98
N TYR A 476 14.74 37.19 36.28
CA TYR A 476 13.51 37.34 35.50
C TYR A 476 13.39 36.29 34.38
N LYS A 477 14.50 36.03 33.69
CA LYS A 477 14.54 35.00 32.62
C LYS A 477 14.41 33.58 33.18
N PHE A 478 14.91 33.32 34.39
CA PHE A 478 14.66 32.06 35.08
C PHE A 478 13.15 31.85 35.26
N VAL A 479 12.43 32.83 35.82
CA VAL A 479 10.99 32.73 36.06
C VAL A 479 10.21 32.49 34.77
N GLU A 480 10.59 33.16 33.68
CA GLU A 480 9.96 32.99 32.38
C GLU A 480 10.15 31.57 31.81
N GLU A 481 11.38 31.06 31.79
CA GLU A 481 11.68 29.71 31.31
C GLU A 481 11.09 28.63 32.23
N TYR A 482 11.07 28.86 33.54
CA TYR A 482 10.43 27.97 34.50
C TYR A 482 8.92 27.87 34.26
N LYS A 483 8.23 28.99 34.02
CA LYS A 483 6.80 29.00 33.65
C LYS A 483 6.54 28.27 32.33
N LYS A 484 7.35 28.51 31.30
CA LYS A 484 7.24 27.77 30.03
C LYS A 484 7.37 26.26 30.22
N ALA A 485 8.31 25.81 31.07
CA ALA A 485 8.44 24.39 31.38
C ALA A 485 7.16 23.82 32.02
N LEU A 486 6.53 24.56 32.94
CA LEU A 486 5.27 24.15 33.57
C LEU A 486 4.13 24.02 32.55
N GLU A 487 4.02 24.95 31.59
CA GLU A 487 3.02 24.87 30.51
C GLU A 487 3.22 23.64 29.63
N VAL A 488 4.47 23.34 29.25
CA VAL A 488 4.81 22.15 28.46
C VAL A 488 4.53 20.86 29.24
N ILE A 489 4.76 20.85 30.57
CA ILE A 489 4.41 19.72 31.44
C ILE A 489 2.90 19.50 31.49
N ASP A 490 2.10 20.57 31.59
CA ASP A 490 0.65 20.47 31.55
C ASP A 490 0.15 19.96 30.19
N TYR A 491 0.79 20.40 29.10
CA TYR A 491 0.51 19.91 27.77
C TYR A 491 0.89 18.44 27.58
N ALA A 492 2.01 17.99 28.15
CA ALA A 492 2.46 16.60 28.13
C ALA A 492 1.39 15.67 28.74
N LYS A 493 0.82 16.05 29.89
CA LYS A 493 -0.23 15.28 30.58
C LYS A 493 -1.53 15.14 29.78
N LYS A 494 -1.77 16.01 28.80
CA LYS A 494 -2.95 16.01 27.93
C LYS A 494 -2.77 15.15 26.69
N GLN A 495 -1.57 14.62 26.45
CA GLN A 495 -1.32 13.83 25.24
C GLN A 495 -2.02 12.47 25.27
N PRO A 496 -2.50 12.00 24.11
CA PRO A 496 -3.26 10.76 24.02
C PRO A 496 -2.38 9.50 24.11
N THR A 497 -1.06 9.63 23.88
CA THR A 497 -0.13 8.50 23.88
C THR A 497 1.06 8.76 24.80
N PHE A 498 1.65 7.70 25.36
CA PHE A 498 2.86 7.78 26.17
C PHE A 498 4.08 8.28 25.38
N GLU A 499 4.10 8.08 24.06
CA GLU A 499 5.17 8.53 23.17
C GLU A 499 5.13 10.05 23.02
N ASP A 500 3.94 10.60 22.75
CA ASP A 500 3.71 12.04 22.67
C ASP A 500 3.90 12.70 24.05
N GLU A 501 3.38 12.11 25.13
CA GLU A 501 3.60 12.58 26.49
C GLU A 501 5.11 12.65 26.82
N ASN A 502 5.88 11.60 26.48
CA ASN A 502 7.33 11.58 26.71
C ASN A 502 8.09 12.58 25.83
N TYR A 503 7.60 12.88 24.62
CA TYR A 503 8.19 13.93 23.77
C TYR A 503 8.15 15.29 24.47
N TYR A 504 6.97 15.70 24.96
CA TYR A 504 6.83 16.99 25.65
C TYR A 504 7.51 17.00 27.02
N TYR A 505 7.54 15.89 27.75
CA TYR A 505 8.36 15.80 28.96
C TYR A 505 9.86 16.00 28.68
N LYS A 506 10.40 15.47 27.58
CA LYS A 506 11.79 15.70 27.18
C LYS A 506 12.03 17.16 26.77
N GLU A 507 11.05 17.80 26.15
CA GLU A 507 11.09 19.23 25.85
C GLU A 507 11.11 20.07 27.14
N ALA A 508 10.21 19.79 28.09
CA ALA A 508 10.19 20.43 29.41
C ALA A 508 11.52 20.26 30.16
N LEU A 509 12.15 19.08 30.11
CA LEU A 509 13.48 18.84 30.70
C LEU A 509 14.55 19.76 30.10
N ASN A 510 14.53 19.98 28.78
CA ASN A 510 15.48 20.87 28.13
C ASN A 510 15.27 22.33 28.55
N ILE A 511 14.01 22.77 28.69
CA ILE A 511 13.67 24.11 29.17
C ILE A 511 14.13 24.30 30.63
N LEU A 512 13.85 23.34 31.53
CA LEU A 512 14.30 23.39 32.92
C LEU A 512 15.83 23.43 33.07
N LYS A 513 16.55 22.64 32.25
CA LYS A 513 18.03 22.67 32.22
C LYS A 513 18.58 24.02 31.75
N LYS A 514 17.86 24.76 30.90
CA LYS A 514 18.21 26.14 30.53
C LYS A 514 17.90 27.10 31.68
N ALA A 515 16.72 26.98 32.30
CA ALA A 515 16.31 27.79 33.44
C ALA A 515 17.36 27.75 34.57
N ILE A 516 17.83 26.56 34.96
CA ILE A 516 18.85 26.40 36.03
C ILE A 516 20.14 27.20 35.77
N LYS A 517 20.54 27.40 34.50
CA LYS A 517 21.74 28.19 34.16
C LYS A 517 21.53 29.71 34.30
N LEU A 518 20.29 30.14 34.48
CA LEU A 518 19.88 31.55 34.55
C LEU A 518 19.68 32.04 35.98
N THR A 519 19.79 31.18 37.00
CA THR A 519 19.66 31.60 38.40
C THR A 519 20.86 31.15 39.23
N ASN A 520 21.27 32.03 40.13
CA ASN A 520 22.25 31.72 41.19
C ASN A 520 21.57 31.48 42.54
N ASP A 521 20.25 31.68 42.62
CA ASP A 521 19.45 31.40 43.81
C ASP A 521 19.33 29.89 44.03
N LEU A 522 19.65 29.46 45.25
CA LEU A 522 19.73 28.04 45.60
C LEU A 522 18.34 27.40 45.60
N GLU A 523 17.33 28.11 46.13
CA GLU A 523 15.96 27.61 46.27
C GLU A 523 15.32 27.37 44.90
N ASN A 524 15.47 28.32 43.98
CA ASN A 524 15.02 28.21 42.59
C ASN A 524 15.66 27.03 41.85
N ARG A 525 16.97 26.79 42.07
CA ARG A 525 17.66 25.62 41.48
C ARG A 525 17.12 24.31 42.05
N ASP A 526 16.88 24.26 43.36
CA ASP A 526 16.37 23.07 44.03
C ASP A 526 14.95 22.71 43.54
N GLN A 527 14.07 23.71 43.41
CA GLN A 527 12.73 23.52 42.84
C GLN A 527 12.76 22.99 41.40
N ALA A 528 13.62 23.53 40.55
CA ALA A 528 13.79 23.06 39.18
C ALA A 528 14.36 21.64 39.10
N ASN A 529 15.34 21.32 39.96
CA ASN A 529 15.93 19.99 40.04
C ASN A 529 14.92 18.94 40.54
N GLU A 530 14.07 19.28 41.51
CA GLU A 530 13.01 18.37 41.97
C GLU A 530 12.03 18.04 40.84
N LEU A 531 11.64 19.06 40.05
CA LEU A 531 10.74 18.88 38.91
C LEU A 531 11.38 18.01 37.82
N ILE A 532 12.68 18.19 37.53
CA ILE A 532 13.45 17.34 36.62
C ILE A 532 13.37 15.86 37.05
N ARG A 533 13.64 15.56 38.34
CA ARG A 533 13.57 14.18 38.83
C ARG A 533 12.18 13.56 38.68
N LYS A 534 11.12 14.33 38.98
CA LYS A 534 9.73 13.89 38.80
C LYS A 534 9.43 13.54 37.34
N ILE A 535 9.89 14.36 36.39
CA ILE A 535 9.69 14.14 34.96
C ILE A 535 10.49 12.92 34.47
N GLU A 536 11.76 12.77 34.88
CA GLU A 536 12.59 11.62 34.50
C GLU A 536 12.00 10.30 34.98
N ASN A 537 11.50 10.26 36.21
CA ASN A 537 10.76 9.10 36.73
C ASN A 537 9.51 8.81 35.88
N LYS A 538 8.77 9.86 35.49
CA LYS A 538 7.55 9.68 34.68
C LYS A 538 7.84 9.14 33.28
N ILE A 539 8.91 9.63 32.64
CA ILE A 539 9.38 9.09 31.36
C ILE A 539 9.71 7.61 31.50
N SER A 540 10.42 7.22 32.57
CA SER A 540 10.77 5.83 32.83
C SER A 540 9.53 4.93 33.04
N GLU A 541 8.53 5.40 33.79
CA GLU A 541 7.24 4.71 33.93
C GLU A 541 6.54 4.50 32.58
N ASN A 542 6.50 5.56 31.76
CA ASN A 542 5.89 5.53 30.43
C ASN A 542 6.64 4.58 29.48
N GLU A 543 7.97 4.57 29.51
CA GLU A 543 8.81 3.63 28.76
C GLU A 543 8.59 2.18 29.18
N SER A 544 8.44 1.93 30.49
CA SER A 544 8.04 0.62 30.99
C SER A 544 6.67 0.23 30.46
N ALA A 545 5.66 1.09 30.58
CA ALA A 545 4.29 0.84 30.10
C ALA A 545 4.23 0.57 28.59
N MET A 546 5.00 1.30 27.77
CA MET A 546 5.13 1.06 26.34
C MET A 546 5.76 -0.30 26.03
N ARG A 547 6.79 -0.74 26.77
CA ARG A 547 7.37 -2.08 26.61
C ARG A 547 6.35 -3.19 26.87
N PHE A 548 5.49 -3.02 27.88
CA PHE A 548 4.38 -3.97 28.14
C PHE A 548 3.40 -4.00 26.95
N GLN A 549 2.98 -2.84 26.43
CA GLN A 549 2.08 -2.80 25.27
C GLN A 549 2.70 -3.41 24.01
N LEU A 550 3.97 -3.12 23.71
CA LEU A 550 4.68 -3.72 22.58
C LEU A 550 4.75 -5.24 22.72
N LYS A 551 5.01 -5.75 23.93
CA LYS A 551 5.05 -7.19 24.19
C LYS A 551 3.68 -7.85 23.99
N TYR A 552 2.60 -7.19 24.42
CA TYR A 552 1.23 -7.63 24.13
C TYR A 552 1.00 -7.79 22.62
N TYR A 553 1.32 -6.77 21.82
CA TYR A 553 1.09 -6.80 20.37
C TYR A 553 1.98 -7.82 19.66
N GLU A 554 3.24 -7.97 20.07
CA GLU A 554 4.15 -9.01 19.53
C GLU A 554 3.54 -10.41 19.70
N LEU A 555 3.09 -10.74 20.92
CA LEU A 555 2.50 -12.04 21.25
C LEU A 555 1.15 -12.25 20.56
N TYR A 556 0.30 -11.22 20.52
CA TYR A 556 -0.99 -11.28 19.83
C TYR A 556 -0.85 -11.46 18.32
N ASN A 557 0.13 -10.79 17.68
CA ASN A 557 0.42 -10.97 16.26
C ASN A 557 1.03 -12.35 15.96
N LYS A 558 1.89 -12.88 16.85
CA LYS A 558 2.34 -14.27 16.77
C LYS A 558 1.17 -15.23 16.81
N ALA A 559 0.22 -15.04 17.73
CA ALA A 559 -0.99 -15.85 17.78
C ALA A 559 -1.79 -15.80 16.47
N LYS A 560 -2.01 -14.61 15.89
CA LYS A 560 -2.69 -14.46 14.60
C LYS A 560 -1.99 -15.22 13.46
N SER A 561 -0.65 -15.20 13.43
CA SER A 561 0.12 -15.98 12.47
C SER A 561 -0.15 -17.49 12.61
N TYR A 562 -0.12 -18.03 13.83
CA TYR A 562 -0.43 -19.44 14.07
C TYR A 562 -1.88 -19.80 13.72
N ILE A 563 -2.85 -18.90 13.95
CA ILE A 563 -4.25 -19.11 13.52
C ILE A 563 -4.31 -19.23 11.99
N SER A 564 -3.67 -18.33 11.26
CA SER A 564 -3.66 -18.37 9.79
C SER A 564 -2.98 -19.63 9.25
N ILE A 565 -1.86 -20.06 9.86
CA ILE A 565 -1.21 -21.32 9.52
C ILE A 565 -2.17 -22.49 9.78
N ALA A 566 -2.79 -22.56 10.96
CA ALA A 566 -3.75 -23.61 11.29
C ALA A 566 -4.90 -23.69 10.28
N GLU A 567 -5.47 -22.55 9.89
CA GLU A 567 -6.55 -22.47 8.90
C GLU A 567 -6.14 -22.97 7.51
N SER A 568 -4.85 -22.91 7.17
CA SER A 568 -4.30 -23.45 5.92
C SER A 568 -3.96 -24.95 5.96
N ARG A 569 -3.87 -25.56 7.16
CA ARG A 569 -3.48 -26.97 7.31
C ARG A 569 -4.64 -27.88 6.93
N ILE A 570 -4.38 -28.82 6.02
CA ILE A 570 -5.30 -29.91 5.68
C ILE A 570 -5.30 -30.99 6.78
N ASN A 571 -4.10 -31.30 7.31
CA ASN A 571 -3.94 -32.26 8.39
C ASN A 571 -4.47 -31.68 9.72
N VAL A 572 -5.43 -32.39 10.31
CA VAL A 572 -6.13 -32.00 11.55
C VAL A 572 -5.18 -31.93 12.75
N TYR A 573 -4.23 -32.86 12.85
CA TYR A 573 -3.26 -32.86 13.94
C TYR A 573 -2.37 -31.62 13.90
N ASP A 574 -1.84 -31.27 12.73
CA ASP A 574 -1.03 -30.06 12.54
C ASP A 574 -1.85 -28.79 12.79
N ARG A 575 -3.08 -28.76 12.29
CA ARG A 575 -4.04 -27.66 12.53
C ARG A 575 -4.26 -27.44 14.03
N ASN A 576 -4.55 -28.50 14.79
CA ASN A 576 -4.80 -28.42 16.23
C ASN A 576 -3.55 -28.04 17.01
N LYS A 577 -2.38 -28.53 16.59
CA LYS A 577 -1.09 -28.12 17.17
C LYS A 577 -0.89 -26.60 17.01
N ASP A 578 -1.13 -26.07 15.82
CA ASP A 578 -0.98 -24.64 15.54
C ASP A 578 -2.02 -23.79 16.29
N TYR A 579 -3.29 -24.24 16.41
CA TYR A 579 -4.27 -23.58 17.28
C TYR A 579 -3.87 -23.58 18.76
N LYS A 580 -3.30 -24.68 19.29
CA LYS A 580 -2.78 -24.74 20.66
C LYS A 580 -1.64 -23.75 20.88
N HIS A 581 -0.73 -23.61 19.90
CA HIS A 581 0.29 -22.57 19.93
C HIS A 581 -0.31 -21.16 19.95
N ALA A 582 -1.31 -20.89 19.11
CA ALA A 582 -2.01 -19.60 19.12
C ALA A 582 -2.65 -19.29 20.48
N ILE A 583 -3.36 -20.25 21.08
CA ILE A 583 -3.98 -20.10 22.41
C ILE A 583 -2.93 -19.76 23.48
N ASN A 584 -1.78 -20.44 23.47
CA ASN A 584 -0.71 -20.16 24.43
C ASN A 584 -0.16 -18.73 24.27
N TYR A 585 0.06 -18.27 23.04
CA TYR A 585 0.49 -16.88 22.79
C TYR A 585 -0.56 -15.86 23.22
N LEU A 586 -1.86 -16.13 23.02
CA LEU A 586 -2.94 -15.26 23.49
C LEU A 586 -2.99 -15.18 25.02
N LYS A 587 -2.87 -16.33 25.72
CA LYS A 587 -2.81 -16.37 27.19
C LYS A 587 -1.59 -15.63 27.73
N GLU A 588 -0.44 -15.75 27.07
CA GLU A 588 0.75 -15.00 27.42
C GLU A 588 0.57 -13.49 27.18
N ALA A 589 -0.05 -13.10 26.05
CA ALA A 589 -0.33 -11.70 25.73
C ALA A 589 -1.18 -11.04 26.83
N LEU A 590 -2.19 -11.75 27.37
CA LEU A 590 -3.04 -11.22 28.44
C LEU A 590 -2.28 -10.75 29.69
N LYS A 591 -1.08 -11.30 29.97
CA LYS A 591 -0.24 -10.84 31.10
C LYS A 591 0.32 -9.43 30.91
N TYR A 592 0.33 -8.92 29.68
CA TYR A 592 0.96 -7.65 29.30
C TYR A 592 -0.06 -6.55 28.98
N THR A 593 -1.36 -6.76 29.22
CA THR A 593 -2.40 -5.74 29.04
C THR A 593 -3.32 -5.63 30.26
N LYS A 594 -3.71 -4.41 30.61
CA LYS A 594 -4.77 -4.11 31.59
C LYS A 594 -6.05 -3.59 30.94
N ASP A 595 -6.06 -3.46 29.62
CA ASP A 595 -7.20 -2.96 28.84
C ASP A 595 -8.31 -4.01 28.81
N LYS A 596 -9.42 -3.74 29.50
CA LYS A 596 -10.57 -4.64 29.60
C LYS A 596 -11.16 -5.00 28.24
N SER A 597 -11.14 -4.08 27.27
CA SER A 597 -11.67 -4.35 25.93
C SER A 597 -10.82 -5.40 25.21
N LYS A 598 -9.50 -5.21 25.22
CA LYS A 598 -8.53 -6.17 24.65
C LYS A 598 -8.59 -7.52 25.34
N ILE A 599 -8.70 -7.54 26.67
CA ILE A 599 -8.86 -8.77 27.46
C ILE A 599 -10.11 -9.53 27.01
N ASN A 600 -11.24 -8.84 26.87
CA ASN A 600 -12.49 -9.44 26.42
C ASN A 600 -12.41 -9.98 24.99
N GLU A 601 -11.79 -9.24 24.07
CA GLU A 601 -11.57 -9.68 22.69
C GLU A 601 -10.71 -10.94 22.63
N VAL A 602 -9.56 -10.93 23.32
CA VAL A 602 -8.64 -12.06 23.36
C VAL A 602 -9.29 -13.28 23.99
N ASN A 603 -10.04 -13.12 25.09
CA ASN A 603 -10.76 -14.23 25.71
C ASN A 603 -11.82 -14.85 24.79
N LYS A 604 -12.56 -14.03 24.03
CA LYS A 604 -13.50 -14.54 23.01
C LYS A 604 -12.78 -15.34 21.93
N LEU A 605 -11.62 -14.86 21.48
CA LEU A 605 -10.81 -15.55 20.49
C LEU A 605 -10.26 -16.88 21.04
N ILE A 606 -9.72 -16.89 22.27
CA ILE A 606 -9.28 -18.11 22.95
C ILE A 606 -10.42 -19.13 23.02
N TYR A 607 -11.60 -18.71 23.47
CA TYR A 607 -12.77 -19.59 23.57
C TYR A 607 -13.16 -20.21 22.23
N SER A 608 -13.18 -19.41 21.15
CA SER A 608 -13.45 -19.89 19.79
C SER A 608 -12.43 -20.93 19.33
N LEU A 609 -11.13 -20.68 19.55
CA LEU A 609 -10.06 -21.62 19.17
C LEU A 609 -10.11 -22.90 20.01
N GLU A 610 -10.35 -22.80 21.32
CA GLU A 610 -10.50 -23.95 22.21
C GLU A 610 -11.73 -24.80 21.83
N SER A 611 -12.79 -24.20 21.29
CA SER A 611 -13.93 -24.93 20.73
C SER A 611 -13.57 -25.66 19.44
N LYS A 612 -12.81 -25.04 18.53
CA LYS A 612 -12.33 -25.67 17.29
C LYS A 612 -11.46 -26.90 17.59
N VAL A 613 -10.52 -26.76 18.52
CA VAL A 613 -9.64 -27.87 18.95
C VAL A 613 -10.47 -29.00 19.57
N ARG A 614 -11.44 -28.67 20.44
CA ARG A 614 -12.32 -29.67 21.07
C ARG A 614 -13.16 -30.42 20.04
N MET A 615 -13.81 -29.74 19.10
CA MET A 615 -14.68 -30.40 18.09
C MET A 615 -13.92 -31.38 17.19
N GLU A 616 -12.65 -31.13 16.90
CA GLU A 616 -11.85 -32.00 16.03
C GLU A 616 -11.24 -33.20 16.76
N ASP A 617 -10.94 -33.09 18.06
CA ASP A 617 -10.50 -34.24 18.89
C ASP A 617 -11.62 -35.32 18.97
N PHE A 618 -12.90 -34.91 19.03
CA PHE A 618 -14.04 -35.83 18.93
C PHE A 618 -14.08 -36.61 17.60
N ASN A 619 -13.74 -35.97 16.47
CA ASN A 619 -13.74 -36.64 15.16
C ASN A 619 -12.61 -37.66 15.00
N ASN A 620 -11.43 -37.40 15.58
CA ASN A 620 -10.31 -38.35 15.52
C ASN A 620 -10.57 -39.60 16.37
N ASP A 621 -11.16 -39.45 17.56
CA ASP A 621 -11.56 -40.59 18.39
C ASP A 621 -12.69 -41.38 17.73
N PHE A 622 -13.64 -40.72 17.07
CA PHE A 622 -14.64 -41.40 16.23
C PHE A 622 -13.98 -42.26 15.16
N ILE A 623 -13.09 -41.69 14.33
CA ILE A 623 -12.44 -42.42 13.23
C ILE A 623 -11.62 -43.59 13.77
N LYS A 624 -10.86 -43.39 14.85
CA LYS A 624 -10.06 -44.44 15.47
C LYS A 624 -10.91 -45.63 15.90
N PHE A 625 -11.93 -45.39 16.73
CA PHE A 625 -12.78 -46.46 17.26
C PHE A 625 -13.66 -47.10 16.18
N PHE A 626 -14.05 -46.33 15.15
CA PHE A 626 -14.80 -46.85 14.02
C PHE A 626 -13.95 -47.80 13.15
N THR A 627 -12.73 -47.39 12.80
CA THR A 627 -11.78 -48.24 12.05
C THR A 627 -11.40 -49.50 12.84
N GLU A 628 -11.13 -49.35 14.15
CA GLU A 628 -10.84 -50.49 15.04
C GLU A 628 -12.04 -51.47 15.09
N GLY A 629 -13.27 -50.96 15.14
CA GLY A 629 -14.48 -51.77 15.02
C GLY A 629 -14.57 -52.55 13.70
N GLN A 630 -14.24 -51.90 12.58
CA GLN A 630 -14.22 -52.54 11.25
C GLN A 630 -13.13 -53.62 11.14
N GLU A 631 -11.95 -53.39 11.71
CA GLU A 631 -10.87 -54.38 11.72
C GLU A 631 -11.24 -55.62 12.54
N TYR A 632 -11.77 -55.44 13.75
CA TYR A 632 -12.24 -56.56 14.55
C TYR A 632 -13.38 -57.33 13.88
N LEU A 633 -14.30 -56.63 13.21
CA LEU A 633 -15.35 -57.25 12.42
C LEU A 633 -14.78 -58.10 11.28
N LYS A 634 -13.75 -57.61 10.58
CA LYS A 634 -13.05 -58.36 9.53
C LYS A 634 -12.33 -59.59 10.10
N MET A 635 -11.68 -59.46 11.26
CA MET A 635 -11.02 -60.59 11.92
C MET A 635 -12.02 -61.68 12.34
N ALA A 636 -13.17 -61.29 12.89
CA ALA A 636 -14.24 -62.22 13.24
C ALA A 636 -14.74 -63.02 12.02
N ASN A 637 -14.94 -62.35 10.89
CA ASN A 637 -15.42 -62.99 9.65
C ASN A 637 -14.45 -64.00 9.04
N ASN A 638 -13.15 -63.92 9.38
CA ASN A 638 -12.10 -64.75 8.79
C ASN A 638 -11.65 -65.91 9.70
N LYS A 639 -12.22 -66.06 10.90
CA LYS A 639 -11.84 -67.09 11.87
C LYS A 639 -12.72 -68.34 11.75
N ILE A 640 -12.11 -69.50 11.99
CA ILE A 640 -12.75 -70.83 11.82
C ILE A 640 -13.32 -71.34 13.17
N GLY A 641 -12.83 -70.85 14.31
CA GLY A 641 -13.28 -71.26 15.64
C GLY A 641 -14.42 -70.38 16.19
N LEU A 642 -15.50 -71.00 16.67
CA LEU A 642 -16.69 -70.31 17.18
C LEU A 642 -16.38 -69.38 18.38
N LEU A 643 -15.56 -69.84 19.32
CA LEU A 643 -15.20 -69.07 20.52
C LEU A 643 -14.38 -67.82 20.20
N GLU A 644 -13.39 -67.94 19.32
CA GLU A 644 -12.56 -66.80 18.89
C GLU A 644 -13.37 -65.79 18.08
N THR A 645 -14.28 -66.28 17.24
CA THR A 645 -15.17 -65.45 16.43
C THR A 645 -16.06 -64.55 17.30
N ASN A 646 -16.64 -65.11 18.36
CA ASN A 646 -17.48 -64.35 19.29
C ASN A 646 -16.71 -63.31 20.11
N ASP A 647 -15.46 -63.58 20.49
CA ASP A 647 -14.60 -62.59 21.17
C ASP A 647 -14.32 -61.37 20.27
N TYR A 648 -13.96 -61.59 19.00
CA TYR A 648 -13.72 -60.50 18.05
C TYR A 648 -15.00 -59.71 17.73
N TYR A 649 -16.15 -60.36 17.61
CA TYR A 649 -17.42 -59.66 17.48
C TYR A 649 -17.74 -58.79 18.71
N GLY A 650 -17.45 -59.28 19.93
CA GLY A 650 -17.59 -58.50 21.15
C GLY A 650 -16.69 -57.26 21.17
N LYS A 651 -15.43 -57.39 20.75
CA LYS A 651 -14.49 -56.27 20.60
C LYS A 651 -14.96 -55.27 19.54
N ALA A 652 -15.43 -55.73 18.38
CA ALA A 652 -15.98 -54.89 17.33
C ALA A 652 -17.16 -54.06 17.83
N MET A 653 -18.13 -54.69 18.53
CA MET A 653 -19.27 -53.99 19.13
C MET A 653 -18.84 -52.95 20.17
N SER A 654 -17.88 -53.28 21.03
CA SER A 654 -17.34 -52.36 22.04
C SER A 654 -16.71 -51.12 21.40
N SER A 655 -15.90 -51.31 20.34
CA SER A 655 -15.29 -50.22 19.60
C SER A 655 -16.33 -49.37 18.86
N PHE A 656 -17.34 -49.98 18.24
CA PHE A 656 -18.44 -49.23 17.63
C PHE A 656 -19.28 -48.44 18.65
N GLU A 657 -19.55 -48.98 19.83
CA GLU A 657 -20.24 -48.24 20.91
C GLU A 657 -19.40 -47.07 21.43
N LYS A 658 -18.06 -47.22 21.50
CA LYS A 658 -17.17 -46.09 21.80
C LYS A 658 -17.25 -45.05 20.68
N ALA A 659 -17.12 -45.45 19.41
CA ALA A 659 -17.22 -44.54 18.27
C ALA A 659 -18.54 -43.74 18.29
N LYS A 660 -19.67 -44.40 18.61
CA LYS A 660 -20.98 -43.75 18.72
C LYS A 660 -21.01 -42.59 19.70
N ARG A 661 -20.24 -42.64 20.80
CA ARG A 661 -20.15 -41.56 21.80
C ARG A 661 -19.34 -40.35 21.33
N TYR A 662 -18.55 -40.52 20.27
CA TYR A 662 -17.67 -39.49 19.73
C TYR A 662 -18.19 -38.83 18.45
N THR A 663 -19.43 -39.11 18.05
CA THR A 663 -20.07 -38.42 16.91
C THR A 663 -21.46 -37.90 17.28
N THR A 664 -21.81 -36.75 16.72
CA THR A 664 -23.17 -36.18 16.74
C THR A 664 -23.88 -36.33 15.39
N ASP A 665 -23.23 -36.93 14.39
CA ASP A 665 -23.81 -37.17 13.08
C ASP A 665 -24.78 -38.35 13.14
N GLN A 666 -26.08 -38.05 13.04
CA GLN A 666 -27.14 -39.03 13.13
C GLN A 666 -27.01 -40.15 12.08
N ARG A 667 -26.45 -39.86 10.90
CA ARG A 667 -26.25 -40.89 9.85
C ARG A 667 -25.22 -41.92 10.29
N LYS A 668 -24.09 -41.47 10.82
CA LYS A 668 -23.02 -42.34 11.35
C LYS A 668 -23.49 -43.15 12.56
N ILE A 669 -24.29 -42.54 13.44
CA ILE A 669 -24.92 -43.24 14.56
C ILE A 669 -25.83 -44.36 14.06
N ASN A 670 -26.66 -44.08 13.05
CA ASN A 670 -27.56 -45.09 12.46
C ASN A 670 -26.77 -46.23 11.80
N GLU A 671 -25.69 -45.92 11.08
CA GLU A 671 -24.79 -46.90 10.48
C GLU A 671 -24.17 -47.82 11.53
N ILE A 672 -23.60 -47.25 12.61
CA ILE A 672 -23.05 -48.01 13.74
C ILE A 672 -24.11 -48.93 14.36
N ASN A 673 -25.32 -48.42 14.58
CA ASN A 673 -26.40 -49.22 15.16
C ASN A 673 -26.78 -50.42 14.27
N LEU A 674 -26.76 -50.25 12.95
CA LEU A 674 -26.99 -51.34 12.00
C LEU A 674 -25.87 -52.40 12.06
N MET A 675 -24.61 -51.96 12.11
CA MET A 675 -23.46 -52.88 12.25
C MET A 675 -23.53 -53.67 13.56
N ILE A 676 -23.83 -53.00 14.69
CA ILE A 676 -23.98 -53.68 15.99
C ILE A 676 -25.15 -54.68 15.95
N LYS A 677 -26.27 -54.33 15.32
CA LYS A 677 -27.43 -55.23 15.18
C LYS A 677 -27.08 -56.46 14.35
N ASP A 678 -26.36 -56.28 13.24
CA ASP A 678 -25.90 -57.39 12.40
C ASP A 678 -24.94 -58.32 13.16
N ILE A 679 -23.97 -57.76 13.89
CA ILE A 679 -23.05 -58.53 14.73
C ILE A 679 -23.81 -59.36 15.77
N LYS A 680 -24.78 -58.76 16.49
CA LYS A 680 -25.61 -59.49 17.46
C LYS A 680 -26.32 -60.68 16.81
N ASN A 681 -26.93 -60.48 15.64
CA ASN A 681 -27.62 -61.55 14.92
C ASN A 681 -26.68 -62.70 14.52
N ARG A 682 -25.40 -62.43 14.29
CA ARG A 682 -24.39 -63.46 13.97
C ARG A 682 -23.90 -64.23 15.19
N ILE A 683 -23.87 -63.62 16.37
CA ILE A 683 -23.48 -64.29 17.63
C ILE A 683 -24.56 -65.27 18.11
N TYR A 684 -25.85 -64.95 17.89
CA TYR A 684 -27.00 -65.73 18.37
C TYR A 684 -27.57 -66.73 17.35
N LYS A 685 -26.91 -66.91 16.21
CA LYS A 685 -27.16 -68.00 15.24
C LYS A 685 -26.11 -69.07 15.44
#